data_AF-A0A0E0IAB5-F1
#
_entry.id   AF-A0A0E0IAB5-F1
#
_cell.length_a   1.000
_cell.length_b   1.000
_cell.length_c   1.000
_cell.angle_alpha   90.00
_cell.angle_beta   90.00
_cell.angle_gamma   90.00
#
_symmetry.space_group_name_H-M   'P 1'
#
loop_
_entity.id
_entity.type
_entity.pdbx_description
1 polymer ?
#
loop_
_entity_poly.entity_id
_entity_poly.type
_entity_poly.pdbx_seq_one_letter_code
_entity_poly.pdbx_strand_id
1 'polypeptide(L)'
;MVRRRRRRSVLLLLLALTVLSPLVLYTRRLSAALNPNQRRDLPGEIVNQGRGVKASKLNALPLETVGSLKEPVGIVFSEESRESASKSTEPDSQEFLLRKAGEHKNRVLSEATAADSARSEDDDLIEQVTSKDGEDDGLATVSVDQQQITTASQQRSASEASSLENVPEQTSMENSLEGNKDGALLDTRIRNIRDLLIKAKVYLGLGAIRANPQYLKDLRQRIREVQKVLGDASKDSDLPKNANEKVKTLEQTLIKGKLMQDDCSVVVKKLRAMLHSAEEQLHAHKKQTVFLTQLAAKTLPKGLHCLPLRLANEYFLLDPSHQQFPNKEKLDDPKLYHYALFSDNILAAAVVVNSTVLNAKHPSHHVFHIVTDRLNYAPMRMWFLSNPPGKATIEVRNIEEFTWLNASYSPVLKQLESQSMIDYYFRTHRANSDSNLKYRNPKYLSILNHLRFYLPEIYPNLHKIVFLDDDVVIKKDLTSLWSIDMKGKVIGVVETCGESFHRFDRYLNFSNPVIVKNFDPHACGWAFGMNVFDLAEWRRQNITEIYHSWQKLNQDRLLWKLGTLPPGLITFWNKTLPLNRSWHVLGLGYNPHVSSRDIERAAVIHYNGNMKPWLEIGLPKFRNYWSAYLDYDQPFLRECNINP
;
A
#
# COMPACT_ATOMS: atom_id res chain seq x y z
N MET A 1 22.19 -44.00 22.06
CA MET A 1 20.71 -43.85 21.91
C MET A 1 20.04 -43.00 23.01
N VAL A 2 20.41 -43.14 24.29
CA VAL A 2 19.76 -42.46 25.44
C VAL A 2 19.87 -40.91 25.41
N ARG A 3 21.01 -40.35 24.99
CA ARG A 3 21.20 -38.89 24.82
C ARG A 3 20.30 -38.26 23.73
N ARG A 4 19.92 -39.02 22.70
CA ARG A 4 19.06 -38.58 21.58
C ARG A 4 17.58 -38.50 21.99
N ARG A 5 17.12 -39.42 22.85
CA ARG A 5 15.76 -39.39 23.44
C ARG A 5 15.59 -38.19 24.38
N ARG A 6 16.56 -37.92 25.26
CA ARG A 6 16.50 -36.80 26.22
C ARG A 6 16.42 -35.43 25.52
N ARG A 7 17.16 -35.22 24.43
CA ARG A 7 17.10 -33.98 23.63
C ARG A 7 15.76 -33.82 22.89
N ARG A 8 15.16 -34.90 22.38
CA ARG A 8 13.83 -34.85 21.75
C ARG A 8 12.73 -34.51 22.75
N SER A 9 12.78 -35.06 23.96
CA SER A 9 11.83 -34.74 25.03
C SER A 9 11.91 -33.28 25.47
N VAL A 10 13.12 -32.71 25.58
CA VAL A 10 13.32 -31.29 25.90
C VAL A 10 12.83 -30.38 24.77
N LEU A 11 13.08 -30.74 23.51
CA LEU A 11 12.57 -29.99 22.35
C LEU A 11 11.05 -30.02 22.27
N LEU A 12 10.42 -31.18 22.53
CA LEU A 12 8.96 -31.31 22.57
C LEU A 12 8.34 -30.51 23.72
N LEU A 13 9.01 -30.44 24.88
CA LEU A 13 8.56 -29.62 26.01
C LEU A 13 8.66 -28.12 25.70
N LEU A 14 9.74 -27.68 25.03
CA LEU A 14 9.93 -26.30 24.58
C LEU A 14 8.96 -25.92 23.44
N LEU A 15 8.64 -26.86 22.54
CA LEU A 15 7.59 -26.68 21.52
C LEU A 15 6.20 -26.60 22.16
N ALA A 16 5.90 -27.45 23.14
CA ALA A 16 4.64 -27.39 23.88
C ALA A 16 4.50 -26.05 24.62
N LEU A 17 5.55 -25.56 25.28
CA LEU A 17 5.56 -24.26 25.96
C LEU A 17 5.43 -23.09 24.97
N THR A 18 6.09 -23.12 23.82
CA THR A 18 6.01 -22.03 22.83
C THR A 18 4.70 -22.02 22.04
N VAL A 19 4.01 -23.16 21.90
CA VAL A 19 2.72 -23.27 21.20
C VAL A 19 1.52 -23.08 22.14
N LEU A 20 1.58 -23.61 23.37
CA LEU A 20 0.46 -23.53 24.33
C LEU A 20 0.42 -22.21 25.10
N SER A 21 1.57 -21.55 25.35
CA SER A 21 1.58 -20.28 26.08
C SER A 21 0.88 -19.13 25.33
N PRO A 22 1.03 -18.97 24.00
CA PRO A 22 0.24 -18.01 23.23
C PRO A 22 -1.25 -18.37 23.23
N LEU A 23 -1.62 -19.65 23.19
CA LEU A 23 -3.01 -20.09 23.22
C LEU A 23 -3.71 -19.71 24.54
N VAL A 24 -3.07 -19.89 25.69
CA VAL A 24 -3.61 -19.49 27.00
C VAL A 24 -3.67 -17.95 27.15
N LEU A 25 -2.66 -17.23 26.64
CA LEU A 25 -2.64 -15.76 26.70
C LEU A 25 -3.62 -15.10 25.70
N TYR A 26 -3.85 -15.71 24.53
CA TYR A 26 -4.81 -15.21 23.54
C TYR A 26 -6.24 -15.58 23.90
N THR A 27 -6.53 -16.78 24.39
CA THR A 27 -7.90 -17.18 24.78
C THR A 27 -8.44 -16.32 25.93
N ARG A 28 -7.60 -15.97 26.91
CA ARG A 28 -7.97 -15.07 28.01
C ARG A 28 -8.20 -13.63 27.54
N ARG A 29 -7.52 -13.18 26.46
CA ARG A 29 -7.75 -11.87 25.83
C ARG A 29 -8.91 -11.86 24.84
N LEU A 30 -9.18 -12.97 24.14
CA LEU A 30 -10.33 -13.12 23.24
C LEU A 30 -11.64 -13.10 24.04
N SER A 31 -11.67 -13.77 25.21
CA SER A 31 -12.82 -13.73 26.12
C SER A 31 -13.11 -12.33 26.66
N ALA A 32 -12.09 -11.47 26.80
CA ALA A 32 -12.26 -10.08 27.24
C ALA A 32 -12.66 -9.15 26.08
N ALA A 33 -12.23 -9.44 24.85
CA ALA A 33 -12.60 -8.69 23.64
C ALA A 33 -14.00 -9.05 23.11
N LEU A 34 -14.55 -10.20 23.51
CA LEU A 34 -15.85 -10.72 23.08
C LEU A 34 -16.98 -10.48 24.09
N ASN A 35 -16.75 -9.75 25.18
CA ASN A 35 -17.77 -9.52 26.20
C ASN A 35 -18.69 -8.33 25.79
N PRO A 36 -19.96 -8.57 25.41
CA PRO A 36 -20.83 -7.56 24.83
C PRO A 36 -21.77 -6.99 25.89
N ASN A 37 -21.24 -6.36 26.94
CA ASN A 37 -22.06 -5.70 27.95
C ASN A 37 -21.78 -4.20 28.01
N GLN A 38 -22.24 -3.50 26.97
CA GLN A 38 -22.65 -2.09 27.05
C GLN A 38 -23.66 -1.79 25.93
N ARG A 39 -24.92 -2.20 26.15
CA ARG A 39 -26.10 -1.71 25.42
C ARG A 39 -27.21 -1.40 26.42
N ARG A 40 -27.40 -0.11 26.67
CA ARG A 40 -28.61 0.59 27.14
C ARG A 40 -28.48 1.98 26.49
N ASP A 41 -29.35 2.53 25.66
CA ASP A 41 -30.72 2.24 25.29
C ASP A 41 -30.96 2.66 23.82
N LEU A 42 -31.66 1.84 23.03
CA LEU A 42 -32.36 2.26 21.81
C LEU A 42 -33.35 1.15 21.40
N PRO A 43 -34.66 1.42 21.25
CA PRO A 43 -35.66 0.37 21.11
C PRO A 43 -35.88 -0.08 19.65
N GLY A 44 -36.00 -1.40 19.46
CA GLY A 44 -37.05 -2.00 18.61
C GLY A 44 -36.71 -2.42 17.18
N GLU A 45 -36.33 -3.70 17.04
CA GLU A 45 -36.67 -4.67 15.97
C GLU A 45 -36.57 -4.30 14.47
N ILE A 46 -35.76 -5.08 13.73
CA ILE A 46 -36.26 -5.97 12.64
C ILE A 46 -35.43 -7.26 12.62
N VAL A 47 -36.11 -8.38 12.89
CA VAL A 47 -35.71 -9.76 12.59
C VAL A 47 -35.62 -9.95 11.06
N ASN A 48 -34.54 -10.55 10.56
CA ASN A 48 -34.52 -11.17 9.25
C ASN A 48 -33.92 -12.57 9.37
N GLN A 49 -34.75 -13.57 9.09
CA GLN A 49 -34.38 -14.97 8.96
C GLN A 49 -34.77 -15.45 7.55
N GLY A 50 -33.79 -15.96 6.79
CA GLY A 50 -33.97 -17.18 5.99
C GLY A 50 -33.97 -17.10 4.45
N ARG A 51 -32.93 -17.73 3.86
CA ARG A 51 -32.74 -18.32 2.51
C ARG A 51 -32.49 -17.37 1.33
N GLY A 52 -31.45 -17.55 0.50
CA GLY A 52 -30.40 -18.56 0.42
C GLY A 52 -29.75 -18.49 -0.97
N VAL A 53 -28.43 -18.26 -1.05
CA VAL A 53 -27.60 -18.50 -2.23
C VAL A 53 -26.30 -19.14 -1.73
N LYS A 54 -25.89 -20.21 -2.41
CA LYS A 54 -24.77 -21.10 -2.06
C LYS A 54 -23.44 -20.34 -2.04
N ALA A 55 -22.89 -20.11 -0.85
CA ALA A 55 -21.45 -19.91 -0.68
C ALA A 55 -20.76 -21.27 -0.71
N SER A 56 -19.84 -21.45 -1.65
CA SER A 56 -18.93 -22.59 -1.71
C SER A 56 -18.14 -22.72 -0.40
N LYS A 57 -18.12 -23.95 0.13
CA LYS A 57 -17.56 -24.37 1.41
C LYS A 57 -16.12 -23.89 1.61
N LEU A 58 -15.90 -23.08 2.64
CA LEU A 58 -14.65 -23.09 3.42
C LEU A 58 -14.87 -24.09 4.56
N ASN A 59 -14.14 -25.21 4.53
CA ASN A 59 -14.22 -26.26 5.55
C ASN A 59 -13.63 -25.74 6.87
N ALA A 60 -14.49 -25.46 7.84
CA ALA A 60 -14.13 -25.45 9.25
C ALA A 60 -14.63 -26.77 9.87
N LEU A 61 -13.71 -27.54 10.46
CA LEU A 61 -14.00 -28.77 11.20
C LEU A 61 -14.81 -28.46 12.48
N PRO A 62 -15.68 -29.37 12.95
CA PRO A 62 -16.52 -29.14 14.12
C PRO A 62 -15.74 -29.34 15.43
N LEU A 63 -15.90 -28.41 16.38
CA LEU A 63 -15.44 -28.59 17.76
C LEU A 63 -16.51 -29.36 18.54
N GLU A 64 -16.16 -30.53 19.06
CA GLU A 64 -17.02 -31.35 19.92
C GLU A 64 -17.30 -30.65 21.26
N THR A 65 -18.55 -30.77 21.71
CA THR A 65 -19.05 -30.42 23.04
C THR A 65 -18.44 -31.31 24.12
N VAL A 66 -17.84 -30.71 25.16
CA VAL A 66 -17.54 -31.38 26.43
C VAL A 66 -18.24 -30.62 27.55
N GLY A 67 -19.14 -31.33 28.25
CA GLY A 67 -19.90 -30.82 29.38
C GLY A 67 -19.18 -30.95 30.72
N SER A 68 -19.74 -30.23 31.70
CA SER A 68 -19.59 -30.34 33.15
C SER A 68 -18.19 -30.15 33.73
N LEU A 69 -18.00 -29.10 34.52
CA LEU A 69 -17.40 -29.19 35.87
C LEU A 69 -17.61 -27.88 36.65
N LYS A 70 -17.81 -28.06 37.96
CA LYS A 70 -18.36 -27.16 38.99
C LYS A 70 -17.57 -25.87 39.26
N GLU A 71 -18.31 -24.85 39.70
CA GLU A 71 -17.80 -23.69 40.46
C GLU A 71 -17.03 -24.10 41.72
N PRO A 72 -16.14 -23.22 42.20
CA PRO A 72 -16.43 -22.67 43.53
C PRO A 72 -16.16 -21.16 43.69
N VAL A 73 -17.13 -20.52 44.37
CA VAL A 73 -17.04 -19.68 45.57
C VAL A 73 -15.95 -18.59 45.62
N GLY A 74 -16.43 -17.35 45.71
CA GLY A 74 -15.62 -16.15 45.87
C GLY A 74 -15.12 -15.88 47.29
N ILE A 75 -14.17 -14.95 47.38
CA ILE A 75 -13.88 -14.16 48.57
C ILE A 75 -13.68 -12.69 48.10
N VAL A 76 -14.22 -11.79 48.90
CA VAL A 76 -14.48 -10.37 48.69
C VAL A 76 -13.42 -9.50 49.38
N PHE A 77 -13.38 -8.21 48.97
CA PHE A 77 -12.80 -6.99 49.59
C PHE A 77 -11.38 -6.61 49.12
N SER A 78 -11.21 -5.50 48.38
CA SER A 78 -11.11 -4.06 48.79
C SER A 78 -9.76 -3.80 49.51
N GLU A 79 -9.03 -2.71 49.34
CA GLU A 79 -9.34 -1.32 48.98
C GLU A 79 -8.03 -0.58 48.60
N GLU A 80 -8.14 0.74 48.43
CA GLU A 80 -7.22 1.69 47.82
C GLU A 80 -5.94 2.07 48.58
N SER A 81 -5.10 2.81 47.83
CA SER A 81 -4.35 4.03 48.23
C SER A 81 -2.87 3.96 48.68
N ARG A 82 -2.12 4.82 47.95
CA ARG A 82 -0.82 5.50 48.12
C ARG A 82 -0.43 5.74 49.60
N GLU A 83 0.83 5.84 50.03
CA GLU A 83 1.99 6.64 49.57
C GLU A 83 3.18 6.24 50.50
N SER A 84 4.45 6.19 50.09
CA SER A 84 5.46 7.24 50.39
C SER A 84 6.88 6.64 50.32
N ALA A 85 7.86 7.51 50.10
CA ALA A 85 9.25 7.22 49.70
C ALA A 85 10.23 7.06 50.87
N SER A 86 11.38 6.40 50.65
CA SER A 86 12.69 6.83 51.18
C SER A 86 13.87 6.10 50.49
N LYS A 87 15.07 6.66 50.68
CA LYS A 87 16.26 6.69 49.81
C LYS A 87 17.29 5.58 50.06
N SER A 88 18.12 5.39 49.00
CA SER A 88 19.58 5.11 48.95
C SER A 88 20.15 3.84 49.58
N THR A 89 20.93 3.06 48.80
CA THR A 89 22.40 2.85 48.91
C THR A 89 22.84 1.75 47.89
N GLU A 90 23.83 2.04 47.04
CA GLU A 90 24.70 1.09 46.31
C GLU A 90 26.06 0.99 47.07
N PRO A 91 27.01 0.06 46.81
CA PRO A 91 27.10 -0.94 45.72
C PRO A 91 27.50 -2.37 46.19
N ASP A 92 27.41 -3.40 45.34
CA ASP A 92 28.55 -4.18 44.80
C ASP A 92 28.07 -5.44 44.02
N SER A 93 28.88 -5.75 43.01
CA SER A 93 28.88 -6.73 41.93
C SER A 93 28.38 -8.19 42.16
N GLN A 94 27.57 -8.70 41.21
CA GLN A 94 27.86 -9.91 40.40
C GLN A 94 26.76 -10.23 39.37
N GLU A 95 27.06 -9.90 38.11
CA GLU A 95 26.91 -10.71 36.90
C GLU A 95 25.81 -11.81 36.81
N PHE A 96 24.72 -11.52 36.09
CA PHE A 96 24.09 -12.51 35.19
C PHE A 96 23.40 -11.82 34.00
N LEU A 97 24.11 -11.76 32.87
CA LEU A 97 23.62 -11.24 31.60
C LEU A 97 22.58 -12.19 30.98
N LEU A 98 21.29 -11.97 31.25
CA LEU A 98 20.22 -12.44 30.37
C LEU A 98 20.06 -11.44 29.20
N ARG A 99 20.90 -11.62 28.17
CA ARG A 99 20.69 -11.04 26.83
C ARG A 99 19.28 -11.42 26.36
N LYS A 100 18.35 -10.46 26.37
CA LYS A 100 17.08 -10.55 25.64
C LYS A 100 17.38 -10.48 24.15
N ALA A 101 17.55 -11.64 23.53
CA ALA A 101 17.46 -11.79 22.08
C ALA A 101 15.98 -11.63 21.68
N GLY A 102 15.57 -10.40 21.42
CA GLY A 102 14.27 -10.06 20.85
C GLY A 102 14.44 -9.59 19.41
N GLU A 103 14.79 -10.48 18.49
CA GLU A 103 14.81 -10.16 17.05
C GLU A 103 13.36 -10.00 16.56
N HIS A 104 13.02 -8.78 16.13
CA HIS A 104 11.70 -8.42 15.64
C HIS A 104 11.55 -8.88 14.18
N LYS A 105 10.64 -9.83 13.94
CA LYS A 105 10.31 -10.39 12.63
C LYS A 105 9.60 -9.36 11.75
N ASN A 106 10.34 -8.62 10.92
CA ASN A 106 9.76 -7.66 9.98
C ASN A 106 10.23 -7.96 8.56
N ARG A 107 9.27 -8.19 7.65
CA ARG A 107 9.55 -8.47 6.24
C ARG A 107 9.87 -7.19 5.45
N VAL A 108 10.87 -7.22 4.56
CA VAL A 108 11.14 -6.21 3.54
C VAL A 108 10.10 -6.34 2.45
N LEU A 109 9.27 -5.32 2.30
CA LEU A 109 8.50 -5.08 1.09
C LEU A 109 8.82 -3.63 0.72
N SER A 110 9.15 -3.36 -0.55
CA SER A 110 9.52 -2.00 -0.97
C SER A 110 8.47 -1.00 -0.54
N GLU A 111 9.00 0.10 -0.04
CA GLU A 111 8.28 1.06 0.76
C GLU A 111 7.17 1.75 -0.04
N ALA A 112 5.92 1.66 0.43
CA ALA A 112 4.87 2.53 -0.07
C ALA A 112 5.09 3.93 0.53
N THR A 113 5.27 4.95 -0.31
CA THR A 113 5.42 6.30 0.20
C THR A 113 4.09 6.82 0.76
N ALA A 114 4.14 7.79 1.68
CA ALA A 114 2.93 8.41 2.23
C ALA A 114 2.02 8.97 1.12
N ALA A 115 2.60 9.43 0.01
CA ALA A 115 1.92 9.91 -1.19
C ALA A 115 1.24 8.80 -2.00
N ASP A 116 1.87 7.63 -2.16
CA ASP A 116 1.29 6.48 -2.88
C ASP A 116 0.03 5.91 -2.21
N SER A 117 -0.15 6.23 -0.93
CA SER A 117 -1.24 5.76 -0.08
C SER A 117 -2.23 6.87 0.29
N ALA A 118 -2.02 8.09 -0.20
CA ALA A 118 -3.01 9.19 -0.15
C ALA A 118 -3.92 9.17 -1.40
N ARG A 119 -3.44 8.61 -2.53
CA ARG A 119 -4.22 8.49 -3.77
C ARG A 119 -5.44 7.57 -3.69
N SER A 120 -5.57 6.74 -2.66
CA SER A 120 -6.82 6.00 -2.45
C SER A 120 -7.94 6.86 -1.83
N GLU A 121 -7.64 8.08 -1.41
CA GLU A 121 -8.59 8.96 -0.69
C GLU A 121 -9.00 10.21 -1.49
N ASP A 122 -8.17 10.71 -2.42
CA ASP A 122 -8.38 12.03 -3.07
C ASP A 122 -9.11 12.04 -4.43
N ASP A 123 -9.47 10.89 -5.00
CA ASP A 123 -10.36 10.85 -6.18
C ASP A 123 -11.82 10.76 -5.72
N ASP A 124 -12.43 11.91 -5.43
CA ASP A 124 -13.87 12.19 -5.57
C ASP A 124 -14.12 13.69 -5.31
N LEU A 125 -13.73 14.55 -6.26
CA LEU A 125 -14.18 15.95 -6.28
C LEU A 125 -15.60 16.02 -6.84
N ILE A 126 -16.60 16.00 -5.96
CA ILE A 126 -17.92 16.58 -6.25
C ILE A 126 -18.25 17.56 -5.12
N GLU A 127 -17.89 18.82 -5.32
CA GLU A 127 -18.48 19.91 -4.55
C GLU A 127 -18.83 21.06 -5.51
N GLN A 128 -20.13 21.18 -5.81
CA GLN A 128 -20.86 22.43 -5.99
C GLN A 128 -22.32 22.11 -6.29
N VAL A 129 -23.22 22.52 -5.41
CA VAL A 129 -24.36 23.44 -5.66
C VAL A 129 -25.13 23.54 -4.34
N THR A 130 -24.93 24.64 -3.61
CA THR A 130 -26.00 25.53 -3.14
C THR A 130 -25.35 26.80 -2.61
N SER A 131 -25.40 27.86 -3.42
CA SER A 131 -25.29 29.24 -2.97
C SER A 131 -26.66 29.79 -2.58
N LYS A 132 -26.62 30.89 -1.81
CA LYS A 132 -27.68 31.86 -1.41
C LYS A 132 -28.26 31.68 0.00
N ASP A 133 -28.39 32.69 0.85
CA ASP A 133 -28.16 34.15 0.78
C ASP A 133 -28.07 34.69 2.24
N GLY A 134 -27.47 35.87 2.42
CA GLY A 134 -27.56 36.68 3.64
C GLY A 134 -26.66 37.94 3.60
N GLU A 135 -27.28 39.08 3.30
CA GLU A 135 -26.82 40.49 3.31
C GLU A 135 -26.08 40.86 4.64
N ASP A 136 -25.22 41.89 4.76
CA ASP A 136 -25.38 43.28 4.32
C ASP A 136 -24.07 44.11 4.48
N ASP A 137 -24.07 45.28 3.83
CA ASP A 137 -23.36 46.55 4.07
C ASP A 137 -21.89 46.81 3.65
N GLY A 138 -21.74 47.82 2.78
CA GLY A 138 -20.91 48.99 3.13
C GLY A 138 -19.75 49.41 2.22
N LEU A 139 -20.06 50.15 1.13
CA LEU A 139 -19.41 51.39 0.67
C LEU A 139 -17.90 51.44 0.32
N ALA A 140 -17.57 51.65 -0.98
CA ALA A 140 -16.86 52.85 -1.50
C ALA A 140 -16.26 52.66 -2.92
N THR A 141 -16.77 53.49 -3.85
CA THR A 141 -16.21 54.15 -5.05
C THR A 141 -14.68 54.06 -5.32
N VAL A 142 -14.17 53.95 -6.56
CA VAL A 142 -13.89 55.09 -7.49
C VAL A 142 -13.37 54.61 -8.90
N SER A 143 -13.91 55.23 -9.98
CA SER A 143 -13.45 55.54 -11.39
C SER A 143 -12.47 54.63 -12.18
N VAL A 144 -12.70 54.16 -13.43
CA VAL A 144 -13.02 54.78 -14.77
C VAL A 144 -11.79 55.10 -15.65
N ASP A 145 -11.72 54.41 -16.82
CA ASP A 145 -11.25 54.76 -18.19
C ASP A 145 -9.85 55.39 -18.43
N GLN A 146 -9.17 55.34 -19.59
CA GLN A 146 -9.29 54.81 -20.97
C GLN A 146 -7.93 55.09 -21.65
N GLN A 147 -7.55 54.37 -22.72
CA GLN A 147 -7.18 55.02 -24.00
C GLN A 147 -6.89 54.04 -25.16
N GLN A 148 -7.50 54.37 -26.30
CA GLN A 148 -7.35 53.82 -27.67
C GLN A 148 -6.10 54.35 -28.39
N ILE A 149 -5.77 53.76 -29.55
CA ILE A 149 -5.23 54.36 -30.81
C ILE A 149 -5.15 53.20 -31.85
N THR A 150 -6.07 53.03 -32.82
CA THR A 150 -6.25 53.58 -34.20
C THR A 150 -5.59 52.82 -35.38
N THR A 151 -6.47 52.33 -36.28
CA THR A 151 -6.48 52.29 -37.79
C THR A 151 -5.31 51.78 -38.64
N ALA A 152 -5.59 50.91 -39.63
CA ALA A 152 -5.71 51.27 -41.06
C ALA A 152 -6.07 50.06 -41.97
N SER A 153 -6.84 50.36 -43.01
CA SER A 153 -7.48 49.51 -44.03
C SER A 153 -6.69 49.43 -45.36
N GLN A 154 -6.91 48.38 -46.18
CA GLN A 154 -7.00 48.51 -47.64
C GLN A 154 -7.65 47.28 -48.33
N GLN A 155 -8.44 47.56 -49.36
CA GLN A 155 -9.35 46.70 -50.14
C GLN A 155 -9.00 46.79 -51.64
N ARG A 156 -9.54 45.84 -52.44
CA ARG A 156 -9.89 45.85 -53.91
C ARG A 156 -9.17 44.77 -54.74
N SER A 157 -9.75 44.06 -55.74
CA SER A 157 -11.11 44.00 -56.33
C SER A 157 -11.15 43.01 -57.54
N ALA A 158 -12.33 42.36 -57.78
CA ALA A 158 -13.03 42.09 -59.08
C ALA A 158 -12.38 41.16 -60.16
N SER A 159 -13.04 40.42 -61.07
CA SER A 159 -14.47 40.20 -61.51
C SER A 159 -14.52 39.02 -62.55
N GLU A 160 -15.58 38.18 -62.60
CA GLU A 160 -16.60 37.96 -63.70
C GLU A 160 -16.36 36.72 -64.62
N ALA A 161 -17.32 35.90 -65.12
CA ALA A 161 -18.80 35.85 -65.08
C ALA A 161 -19.41 34.48 -65.56
N SER A 162 -20.61 34.15 -65.00
CA SER A 162 -21.82 33.38 -65.50
C SER A 162 -21.70 31.91 -65.99
N SER A 163 -22.65 30.97 -65.76
CA SER A 163 -24.12 31.07 -65.64
C SER A 163 -24.81 29.81 -65.03
N LEU A 164 -25.89 30.07 -64.26
CA LEU A 164 -27.18 29.34 -64.08
C LEU A 164 -27.28 27.93 -63.43
N GLU A 165 -27.71 27.86 -62.16
CA GLU A 165 -29.05 27.37 -61.72
C GLU A 165 -29.29 27.61 -60.20
N ASN A 166 -30.53 27.99 -59.83
CA ASN A 166 -31.03 28.37 -58.49
C ASN A 166 -31.33 27.11 -57.61
N VAL A 167 -30.78 26.92 -56.38
CA VAL A 167 -31.11 27.48 -55.03
C VAL A 167 -32.33 26.77 -54.34
N PRO A 168 -32.37 26.48 -53.01
CA PRO A 168 -31.61 27.12 -51.91
C PRO A 168 -30.91 26.27 -50.83
N GLU A 169 -29.86 26.92 -50.30
CA GLU A 169 -29.40 27.06 -48.90
C GLU A 169 -28.86 25.85 -48.11
N GLN A 170 -27.53 25.78 -48.11
CA GLN A 170 -26.72 25.34 -46.98
C GLN A 170 -26.65 26.43 -45.90
N THR A 171 -26.64 26.04 -44.62
CA THR A 171 -25.76 26.67 -43.63
C THR A 171 -24.71 25.66 -43.17
N SER A 172 -23.51 26.21 -42.97
CA SER A 172 -22.20 25.58 -42.92
C SER A 172 -21.81 24.97 -41.57
N MET A 173 -20.90 24.00 -41.68
CA MET A 173 -19.99 23.40 -40.70
C MET A 173 -19.72 24.18 -39.42
N GLU A 174 -19.75 23.45 -38.30
CA GLU A 174 -18.60 23.44 -37.38
C GLU A 174 -18.39 22.02 -36.81
N ASN A 175 -17.12 21.63 -36.77
CA ASN A 175 -16.63 20.28 -36.50
C ASN A 175 -16.60 19.94 -35.01
N SER A 176 -16.87 18.66 -34.75
CA SER A 176 -16.17 17.78 -33.79
C SER A 176 -16.23 18.09 -32.29
N LEU A 177 -17.01 17.28 -31.56
CA LEU A 177 -16.71 16.71 -30.23
C LEU A 177 -17.72 15.60 -29.92
N GLU A 178 -17.69 14.50 -30.69
CA GLU A 178 -18.38 13.26 -30.33
C GLU A 178 -17.36 12.20 -29.92
N GLY A 179 -17.36 11.88 -28.63
CA GLY A 179 -16.51 10.84 -28.08
C GLY A 179 -16.51 10.75 -26.56
N ASN A 180 -17.69 10.72 -25.91
CA ASN A 180 -17.99 9.95 -24.68
C ASN A 180 -19.39 10.27 -24.10
N LYS A 181 -20.48 9.95 -24.83
CA LYS A 181 -21.85 10.04 -24.28
C LYS A 181 -22.62 8.72 -24.20
N ASP A 182 -22.01 7.59 -24.60
CA ASP A 182 -22.73 6.31 -24.64
C ASP A 182 -22.88 5.58 -23.30
N GLY A 183 -22.11 5.95 -22.27
CA GLY A 183 -22.25 5.37 -20.93
C GLY A 183 -23.47 5.87 -20.14
N ALA A 184 -24.01 7.04 -20.49
CA ALA A 184 -25.05 7.72 -19.70
C ALA A 184 -26.49 7.31 -20.06
N LEU A 185 -26.70 6.52 -21.13
CA LEU A 185 -28.03 6.13 -21.63
C LEU A 185 -28.45 4.69 -21.24
N LEU A 186 -27.51 3.83 -20.84
CA LEU A 186 -27.73 2.38 -20.67
C LEU A 186 -28.29 1.94 -19.29
N ASP A 187 -28.32 2.82 -18.30
CA ASP A 187 -28.70 2.52 -16.91
C ASP A 187 -29.74 3.50 -16.31
N THR A 188 -30.39 4.29 -17.18
CA THR A 188 -31.36 5.31 -16.75
C THR A 188 -32.50 4.70 -15.95
N ARG A 189 -32.96 3.50 -16.32
CA ARG A 189 -34.03 2.81 -15.61
C ARG A 189 -33.57 2.29 -14.26
N ILE A 190 -32.37 1.72 -14.16
CA ILE A 190 -31.78 1.29 -12.88
C ILE A 190 -31.61 2.48 -11.92
N ARG A 191 -31.12 3.63 -12.40
CA ARG A 191 -31.01 4.85 -11.60
C ARG A 191 -32.36 5.30 -11.05
N ASN A 192 -33.39 5.35 -11.90
CA ASN A 192 -34.75 5.68 -11.47
C ASN A 192 -35.28 4.71 -10.39
N ILE A 193 -35.03 3.40 -10.54
CA ILE A 193 -35.44 2.40 -9.54
C ILE A 193 -34.72 2.62 -8.21
N ARG A 194 -33.42 2.94 -8.24
CA ARG A 194 -32.63 3.26 -7.04
C ARG A 194 -33.17 4.52 -6.35
N ASP A 195 -33.51 5.56 -7.10
CA ASP A 195 -34.08 6.80 -6.56
C ASP A 195 -35.46 6.57 -5.92
N LEU A 196 -36.31 5.76 -6.55
CA LEU A 196 -37.60 5.35 -5.97
C LEU A 196 -37.42 4.59 -4.66
N LEU A 197 -36.42 3.71 -4.57
CA LEU A 197 -36.09 3.00 -3.33
C LEU A 197 -35.55 3.93 -2.25
N ILE A 198 -34.74 4.93 -2.59
CA ILE A 198 -34.28 5.96 -1.66
C ILE A 198 -35.47 6.75 -1.14
N LYS A 199 -36.34 7.23 -2.04
CA LYS A 199 -37.59 7.92 -1.68
C LYS A 199 -38.43 7.06 -0.74
N ALA A 200 -38.65 5.78 -1.06
CA ALA A 200 -39.39 4.86 -0.21
C ALA A 200 -38.80 4.70 1.20
N LYS A 201 -37.46 4.62 1.31
CA LYS A 201 -36.76 4.59 2.60
C LYS A 201 -36.92 5.88 3.40
N VAL A 202 -36.97 7.04 2.73
CA VAL A 202 -37.29 8.32 3.39
C VAL A 202 -38.66 8.22 4.04
N TYR A 203 -39.70 7.83 3.29
CA TYR A 203 -41.08 7.69 3.81
C TYR A 203 -41.17 6.73 5.01
N LEU A 204 -40.45 5.60 5.01
CA LEU A 204 -40.39 4.68 6.16
C LEU A 204 -39.90 5.35 7.46
N GLY A 205 -39.11 6.41 7.34
CA GLY A 205 -38.51 7.12 8.46
C GLY A 205 -39.34 8.30 8.98
N LEU A 206 -40.47 8.64 8.34
CA LEU A 206 -41.28 9.80 8.69
C LEU A 206 -42.32 9.44 9.76
N GLY A 207 -42.52 10.34 10.73
CA GLY A 207 -43.43 10.12 11.87
C GLY A 207 -44.88 9.86 11.44
N ALA A 208 -45.42 10.70 10.53
CA ALA A 208 -46.78 10.55 10.01
C ALA A 208 -47.02 9.22 9.29
N ILE A 209 -45.99 8.69 8.64
CA ILE A 209 -46.03 7.38 7.97
C ILE A 209 -45.97 6.24 8.99
N ARG A 210 -45.14 6.36 10.03
CA ARG A 210 -45.03 5.36 11.10
C ARG A 210 -46.31 5.24 11.92
N ALA A 211 -47.12 6.30 11.97
CA ALA A 211 -48.43 6.30 12.63
C ALA A 211 -49.48 5.43 11.91
N ASN A 212 -49.23 4.96 10.68
CA ASN A 212 -50.11 4.05 9.94
C ASN A 212 -49.44 2.68 9.73
N PRO A 213 -49.71 1.69 10.58
CA PRO A 213 -49.08 0.37 10.52
C PRO A 213 -49.36 -0.39 9.22
N GLN A 214 -50.55 -0.24 8.65
CA GLN A 214 -50.97 -0.96 7.44
C GLN A 214 -50.20 -0.44 6.22
N TYR A 215 -50.13 0.88 6.06
CA TYR A 215 -49.33 1.49 5.01
C TYR A 215 -47.83 1.16 5.17
N LEU A 216 -47.31 1.17 6.40
CA LEU A 216 -45.92 0.85 6.68
C LEU A 216 -45.58 -0.60 6.30
N LYS A 217 -46.48 -1.55 6.56
CA LYS A 217 -46.33 -2.96 6.18
C LYS A 217 -46.33 -3.11 4.66
N ASP A 218 -47.25 -2.44 3.97
CA ASP A 218 -47.34 -2.46 2.50
C ASP A 218 -46.10 -1.83 1.85
N LEU A 219 -45.65 -0.67 2.34
CA LEU A 219 -44.45 0.00 1.84
C LEU A 219 -43.19 -0.87 2.02
N ARG A 220 -43.01 -1.50 3.19
CA ARG A 220 -41.91 -2.45 3.42
C ARG A 220 -41.97 -3.63 2.46
N GLN A 221 -43.16 -4.18 2.21
CA GLN A 221 -43.34 -5.30 1.29
C GLN A 221 -42.98 -4.90 -0.15
N ARG A 222 -43.46 -3.74 -0.63
CA ARG A 222 -43.13 -3.22 -1.98
C ARG A 222 -41.64 -2.94 -2.14
N ILE A 223 -40.99 -2.37 -1.12
CA ILE A 223 -39.53 -2.17 -1.11
C ILE A 223 -38.80 -3.50 -1.29
N ARG A 224 -39.16 -4.56 -0.54
CA ARG A 224 -38.53 -5.88 -0.66
C ARG A 224 -38.73 -6.49 -2.05
N GLU A 225 -39.92 -6.35 -2.63
CA GLU A 225 -40.21 -6.85 -3.98
C GLU A 225 -39.34 -6.16 -5.04
N VAL A 226 -39.21 -4.82 -4.97
CA VAL A 226 -38.37 -4.06 -5.90
C VAL A 226 -36.88 -4.32 -5.66
N GLN A 227 -36.43 -4.46 -4.40
CA GLN A 227 -35.04 -4.83 -4.09
C GLN A 227 -34.66 -6.22 -4.63
N LYS A 228 -35.57 -7.20 -4.52
CA LYS A 228 -35.36 -8.55 -5.05
C LYS A 228 -35.28 -8.58 -6.57
N VAL A 229 -36.07 -7.73 -7.24
CA VAL A 229 -36.05 -7.55 -8.70
C VAL A 229 -34.78 -6.85 -9.15
N LEU A 230 -34.33 -5.83 -8.40
CA LEU A 230 -33.12 -5.09 -8.71
C LEU A 230 -31.87 -5.96 -8.57
N GLY A 231 -31.80 -6.80 -7.53
CA GLY A 231 -30.69 -7.75 -7.33
C GLY A 231 -29.32 -7.10 -7.51
N ASP A 232 -28.48 -7.75 -8.32
CA ASP A 232 -27.15 -7.27 -8.71
C ASP A 232 -27.14 -6.63 -10.13
N ALA A 233 -28.31 -6.21 -10.64
CA ALA A 233 -28.44 -5.63 -11.97
C ALA A 233 -27.57 -4.36 -12.09
N SER A 234 -26.78 -4.31 -13.16
CA SER A 234 -25.83 -3.23 -13.43
C SER A 234 -26.20 -2.43 -14.68
N LYS A 235 -26.97 -3.03 -15.59
CA LYS A 235 -27.48 -2.44 -16.83
C LYS A 235 -28.98 -2.71 -16.98
N ASP A 236 -29.70 -1.86 -17.70
CA ASP A 236 -31.16 -1.99 -17.85
C ASP A 236 -31.59 -3.32 -18.50
N SER A 237 -30.70 -3.94 -19.30
CA SER A 237 -30.86 -5.28 -19.88
C SER A 237 -30.91 -6.41 -18.84
N ASP A 238 -30.34 -6.19 -17.66
CA ASP A 238 -30.24 -7.21 -16.60
C ASP A 238 -31.56 -7.33 -15.81
N LEU A 239 -32.50 -6.41 -16.01
CA LEU A 239 -33.75 -6.36 -15.28
C LEU A 239 -34.76 -7.40 -15.79
N PRO A 240 -35.43 -8.14 -14.90
CA PRO A 240 -36.43 -9.13 -15.30
C PRO A 240 -37.69 -8.44 -15.85
N LYS A 241 -38.42 -9.13 -16.73
CA LYS A 241 -39.62 -8.59 -17.41
C LYS A 241 -40.71 -8.07 -16.44
N ASN A 242 -40.80 -8.64 -15.24
CA ASN A 242 -41.75 -8.24 -14.20
C ASN A 242 -41.30 -7.01 -13.38
N ALA A 243 -40.11 -6.45 -13.63
CA ALA A 243 -39.63 -5.25 -12.94
C ALA A 243 -40.59 -4.07 -13.09
N ASN A 244 -41.12 -3.90 -14.31
CA ASN A 244 -42.32 -3.11 -14.69
C ASN A 244 -43.34 -2.96 -13.59
N GLU A 245 -43.97 -4.08 -13.35
CA GLU A 245 -45.13 -4.18 -12.52
C GLU A 245 -44.77 -3.87 -11.06
N LYS A 246 -43.63 -4.39 -10.59
CA LYS A 246 -43.17 -4.19 -9.22
C LYS A 246 -42.81 -2.74 -8.94
N VAL A 247 -42.10 -2.07 -9.84
CA VAL A 247 -41.77 -0.64 -9.73
C VAL A 247 -43.05 0.20 -9.75
N LYS A 248 -43.97 -0.07 -10.67
CA LYS A 248 -45.26 0.63 -10.75
C LYS A 248 -46.09 0.48 -9.47
N THR A 249 -46.10 -0.70 -8.86
CA THR A 249 -46.80 -0.90 -7.58
C THR A 249 -46.15 -0.13 -6.43
N LEU A 250 -44.81 0.01 -6.42
CA LEU A 250 -44.11 0.85 -5.43
C LEU A 250 -44.44 2.33 -5.62
N GLU A 251 -44.43 2.83 -6.86
CA GLU A 251 -44.80 4.21 -7.18
C GLU A 251 -46.21 4.54 -6.70
N GLN A 252 -47.17 3.67 -6.96
CA GLN A 252 -48.55 3.83 -6.48
C GLN A 252 -48.63 3.92 -4.95
N THR A 253 -47.85 3.10 -4.23
CA THR A 253 -47.75 3.19 -2.78
C THR A 253 -47.12 4.51 -2.34
N LEU A 254 -46.06 4.98 -3.01
CA LEU A 254 -45.41 6.25 -2.68
C LEU A 254 -46.32 7.47 -2.89
N ILE A 255 -47.19 7.44 -3.90
CA ILE A 255 -48.21 8.49 -4.10
C ILE A 255 -49.14 8.56 -2.88
N LYS A 256 -49.59 7.42 -2.35
CA LYS A 256 -50.40 7.38 -1.11
C LYS A 256 -49.61 7.94 0.09
N GLY A 257 -48.32 7.62 0.20
CA GLY A 257 -47.45 8.18 1.22
C GLY A 257 -47.30 9.70 1.14
N LYS A 258 -47.22 10.25 -0.07
CA LYS A 258 -47.14 11.71 -0.29
C LYS A 258 -48.38 12.42 0.27
N LEU A 259 -49.57 11.85 0.07
CA LEU A 259 -50.82 12.41 0.61
C LEU A 259 -50.85 12.42 2.15
N MET A 260 -50.11 11.51 2.81
CA MET A 260 -50.05 11.43 4.27
C MET A 260 -48.98 12.33 4.89
N GLN A 261 -47.98 12.73 4.11
CA GLN A 261 -46.87 13.57 4.53
C GLN A 261 -46.52 14.53 3.39
N ASP A 262 -47.24 15.65 3.32
CA ASP A 262 -47.07 16.68 2.29
C ASP A 262 -46.02 17.75 2.68
N ASP A 263 -45.62 17.79 3.96
CA ASP A 263 -44.57 18.70 4.41
C ASP A 263 -43.19 18.25 3.90
N CYS A 264 -42.79 18.89 2.80
CA CYS A 264 -41.49 18.75 2.17
C CYS A 264 -40.32 19.05 3.13
N SER A 265 -40.50 19.91 4.13
CA SER A 265 -39.42 20.26 5.06
C SER A 265 -38.97 19.05 5.90
N VAL A 266 -39.93 18.21 6.31
CA VAL A 266 -39.65 16.97 7.07
C VAL A 266 -39.00 15.93 6.17
N VAL A 267 -39.43 15.83 4.91
CA VAL A 267 -38.82 14.95 3.90
C VAL A 267 -37.36 15.36 3.65
N VAL A 268 -37.10 16.65 3.45
CA VAL A 268 -35.75 17.19 3.24
C VAL A 268 -34.87 16.99 4.48
N LYS A 269 -35.37 17.28 5.69
CA LYS A 269 -34.64 17.01 6.95
C LYS A 269 -34.28 15.52 7.07
N LYS A 270 -35.20 14.63 6.73
CA LYS A 270 -34.95 13.18 6.77
C LYS A 270 -33.92 12.73 5.73
N LEU A 271 -34.01 13.26 4.51
CA LEU A 271 -33.05 12.96 3.45
C LEU A 271 -31.64 13.43 3.83
N ARG A 272 -31.51 14.64 4.39
CA ARG A 272 -30.23 15.17 4.90
C ARG A 272 -29.64 14.28 6.00
N ALA A 273 -30.48 13.81 6.94
CA ALA A 273 -30.03 12.88 7.99
C ALA A 273 -29.59 11.52 7.41
N MET A 274 -30.26 11.04 6.35
CA MET A 274 -29.86 9.80 5.66
C MET A 274 -28.55 9.98 4.88
N LEU A 275 -28.34 11.14 4.24
CA LEU A 275 -27.10 11.47 3.56
C LEU A 275 -25.93 11.48 4.54
N HIS A 276 -26.07 12.22 5.65
CA HIS A 276 -25.03 12.29 6.67
C HIS A 276 -24.69 10.91 7.25
N SER A 277 -25.72 10.08 7.54
CA SER A 277 -25.49 8.70 8.00
C SER A 277 -24.80 7.82 6.96
N ALA A 278 -25.08 8.02 5.67
CA ALA A 278 -24.41 7.29 4.59
C ALA A 278 -22.95 7.74 4.42
N GLU A 279 -22.66 9.04 4.56
CA GLU A 279 -21.29 9.58 4.59
C GLU A 279 -20.48 9.01 5.75
N GLU A 280 -21.06 8.96 6.96
CA GLU A 280 -20.42 8.35 8.14
C GLU A 280 -20.14 6.86 7.93
N GLN A 281 -21.09 6.11 7.35
CA GLN A 281 -20.89 4.70 7.01
C GLN A 281 -19.81 4.52 5.96
N LEU A 282 -19.78 5.36 4.93
CA LEU A 282 -18.73 5.35 3.91
C LEU A 282 -17.36 5.61 4.55
N HIS A 283 -17.25 6.60 5.43
CA HIS A 283 -16.02 6.88 6.17
C HIS A 283 -15.59 5.70 7.06
N ALA A 284 -16.54 5.05 7.76
CA ALA A 284 -16.25 3.86 8.56
C ALA A 284 -15.74 2.69 7.70
N HIS A 285 -16.39 2.43 6.57
CA HIS A 285 -15.98 1.38 5.64
C HIS A 285 -14.64 1.70 4.97
N LYS A 286 -14.38 2.95 4.56
CA LYS A 286 -13.07 3.38 4.04
C LYS A 286 -11.96 3.09 5.05
N LYS A 287 -12.14 3.46 6.33
CA LYS A 287 -11.18 3.16 7.41
C LYS A 287 -10.96 1.65 7.59
N GLN A 288 -12.03 0.86 7.56
CA GLN A 288 -11.94 -0.61 7.67
C GLN A 288 -11.19 -1.23 6.49
N THR A 289 -11.47 -0.79 5.27
CA THR A 289 -10.80 -1.26 4.05
C THR A 289 -9.31 -0.96 4.09
N VAL A 290 -8.91 0.26 4.49
CA VAL A 290 -7.50 0.64 4.64
C VAL A 290 -6.80 -0.26 5.66
N PHE A 291 -7.43 -0.50 6.82
CA PHE A 291 -6.88 -1.36 7.86
C PHE A 291 -6.70 -2.81 7.37
N LEU A 292 -7.72 -3.40 6.74
CA LEU A 292 -7.67 -4.77 6.24
C LEU A 292 -6.65 -4.94 5.11
N THR A 293 -6.55 -3.96 4.22
CA THR A 293 -5.54 -3.95 3.14
C THR A 293 -4.13 -3.90 3.72
N GLN A 294 -3.90 -3.06 4.74
CA GLN A 294 -2.60 -3.01 5.42
C GLN A 294 -2.27 -4.30 6.16
N LEU A 295 -3.27 -4.95 6.77
CA LEU A 295 -3.09 -6.24 7.42
C LEU A 295 -2.72 -7.31 6.39
N ALA A 296 -3.48 -7.42 5.29
CA ALA A 296 -3.20 -8.36 4.20
C ALA A 296 -1.81 -8.15 3.58
N ALA A 297 -1.37 -6.90 3.43
CA ALA A 297 -0.04 -6.54 2.94
C ALA A 297 1.12 -6.86 3.91
N LYS A 298 0.80 -7.25 5.16
CA LYS A 298 1.76 -7.63 6.20
C LYS A 298 1.71 -9.13 6.52
N THR A 299 0.57 -9.77 6.31
CA THR A 299 0.42 -11.22 6.54
C THR A 299 1.16 -12.02 5.48
N LEU A 300 1.87 -13.06 5.93
CA LEU A 300 2.58 -13.99 5.06
C LEU A 300 1.65 -15.14 4.67
N PRO A 301 1.37 -15.37 3.37
CA PRO A 301 0.66 -16.56 2.91
C PRO A 301 1.40 -17.83 3.35
N LYS A 302 0.65 -18.91 3.61
CA LYS A 302 1.20 -20.18 4.11
C LYS A 302 2.33 -20.73 3.24
N GLY A 303 2.18 -20.67 1.91
CA GLY A 303 3.23 -21.12 0.98
C GLY A 303 4.51 -20.32 1.11
N LEU A 304 4.41 -18.99 1.21
CA LEU A 304 5.57 -18.12 1.42
C LEU A 304 6.20 -18.29 2.82
N HIS A 305 5.50 -18.89 3.78
CA HIS A 305 6.08 -19.30 5.07
C HIS A 305 6.77 -20.66 4.99
N CYS A 306 6.20 -21.60 4.22
CA CYS A 306 6.75 -22.93 4.01
C CYS A 306 8.10 -22.87 3.27
N LEU A 307 8.20 -22.05 2.22
CA LEU A 307 9.34 -22.04 1.31
C LEU A 307 10.68 -21.76 2.02
N PRO A 308 10.85 -20.68 2.82
CA PRO A 308 12.09 -20.45 3.55
C PRO A 308 12.44 -21.58 4.52
N LEU A 309 11.45 -22.21 5.16
CA LEU A 309 11.68 -23.31 6.10
C LEU A 309 12.20 -24.56 5.40
N ARG A 310 11.62 -24.90 4.23
CA ARG A 310 12.07 -26.05 3.42
C ARG A 310 13.48 -25.81 2.88
N LEU A 311 13.73 -24.65 2.29
CA LEU A 311 15.03 -24.28 1.75
C LEU A 311 16.12 -24.25 2.84
N ALA A 312 15.81 -23.70 4.02
CA ALA A 312 16.76 -23.68 5.14
C ALA A 312 17.11 -25.10 5.60
N ASN A 313 16.11 -25.99 5.67
CA ASN A 313 16.34 -27.38 6.03
C ASN A 313 17.30 -28.06 5.03
N GLU A 314 17.07 -27.90 3.73
CA GLU A 314 17.96 -28.46 2.71
C GLU A 314 19.38 -27.86 2.75
N TYR A 315 19.49 -26.54 3.00
CA TYR A 315 20.79 -25.87 3.12
C TYR A 315 21.68 -26.51 4.19
N PHE A 316 21.12 -26.75 5.38
CA PHE A 316 21.86 -27.30 6.51
C PHE A 316 22.11 -28.81 6.41
N LEU A 317 21.45 -29.50 5.48
CA LEU A 317 21.72 -30.90 5.14
C LEU A 317 22.81 -31.04 4.07
N LEU A 318 23.06 -29.99 3.29
CA LEU A 318 24.04 -29.97 2.22
C LEU A 318 25.48 -30.00 2.78
N ASP A 319 26.36 -30.77 2.11
CA ASP A 319 27.78 -30.77 2.45
C ASP A 319 28.41 -29.37 2.25
N PRO A 320 29.28 -28.89 3.15
CA PRO A 320 29.89 -27.57 3.05
C PRO A 320 30.61 -27.27 1.73
N SER A 321 31.14 -28.28 1.05
CA SER A 321 31.77 -28.11 -0.27
C SER A 321 30.79 -27.66 -1.35
N HIS A 322 29.53 -28.11 -1.25
CA HIS A 322 28.46 -27.77 -2.19
C HIS A 322 27.74 -26.47 -1.82
N GLN A 323 28.04 -25.86 -0.67
CA GLN A 323 27.43 -24.60 -0.26
C GLN A 323 28.05 -23.38 -0.95
N GLN A 324 29.14 -23.56 -1.70
CA GLN A 324 29.88 -22.47 -2.33
C GLN A 324 29.35 -22.13 -3.71
N PHE A 325 29.15 -20.83 -3.97
CA PHE A 325 28.89 -20.34 -5.32
C PHE A 325 30.17 -20.33 -6.17
N PRO A 326 30.06 -20.59 -7.49
CA PRO A 326 31.17 -20.50 -8.42
C PRO A 326 31.56 -19.04 -8.73
N ASN A 327 32.66 -18.86 -9.45
CA ASN A 327 33.11 -17.58 -10.04
C ASN A 327 33.32 -16.44 -9.02
N LYS A 328 33.89 -16.75 -7.84
CA LYS A 328 34.15 -15.78 -6.78
C LYS A 328 35.12 -14.67 -7.20
N GLU A 329 36.02 -14.98 -8.14
CA GLU A 329 36.97 -14.03 -8.71
C GLU A 329 36.31 -12.86 -9.45
N LYS A 330 35.04 -13.00 -9.87
CA LYS A 330 34.28 -11.96 -10.56
C LYS A 330 33.59 -10.96 -9.62
N LEU A 331 33.56 -11.23 -8.31
CA LEU A 331 32.76 -10.43 -7.36
C LEU A 331 33.30 -9.00 -7.20
N ASP A 332 34.59 -8.80 -7.41
CA ASP A 332 35.26 -7.50 -7.27
C ASP A 332 35.76 -6.92 -8.60
N ASP A 333 35.49 -7.55 -9.75
CA ASP A 333 36.00 -7.08 -11.04
C ASP A 333 35.23 -5.85 -11.57
N PRO A 334 35.80 -4.63 -11.51
CA PRO A 334 35.06 -3.40 -11.86
C PRO A 334 34.68 -3.31 -13.34
N LYS A 335 35.13 -4.25 -14.20
CA LYS A 335 34.76 -4.32 -15.61
C LYS A 335 33.42 -5.01 -15.86
N LEU A 336 32.85 -5.66 -14.84
CA LEU A 336 31.58 -6.38 -14.94
C LEU A 336 30.38 -5.51 -14.54
N TYR A 337 29.18 -6.04 -14.78
CA TYR A 337 27.93 -5.35 -14.46
C TYR A 337 27.41 -5.81 -13.09
N HIS A 338 27.70 -5.02 -12.06
CA HIS A 338 27.34 -5.31 -10.67
C HIS A 338 25.97 -4.77 -10.27
N TYR A 339 25.13 -5.65 -9.74
CA TYR A 339 23.81 -5.32 -9.22
C TYR A 339 23.77 -5.49 -7.71
N ALA A 340 23.33 -4.47 -6.98
CA ALA A 340 23.02 -4.58 -5.56
C ALA A 340 21.51 -4.84 -5.38
N LEU A 341 21.17 -5.88 -4.63
CA LEU A 341 19.80 -6.30 -4.35
C LEU A 341 19.67 -6.67 -2.88
N PHE A 342 18.87 -5.92 -2.12
CA PHE A 342 18.69 -6.15 -0.68
C PHE A 342 17.29 -6.66 -0.43
N SER A 343 17.17 -7.91 0.03
CA SER A 343 15.87 -8.58 0.16
C SER A 343 15.91 -9.68 1.20
N ASP A 344 14.78 -9.87 1.87
CA ASP A 344 14.50 -11.02 2.72
C ASP A 344 13.45 -11.96 2.09
N ASN A 345 13.14 -11.75 0.81
CA ASN A 345 12.10 -12.43 0.08
C ASN A 345 12.71 -13.19 -1.10
N ILE A 346 12.86 -14.50 -0.92
CA ILE A 346 13.49 -15.39 -1.89
C ILE A 346 12.88 -15.28 -3.29
N LEU A 347 11.55 -15.26 -3.42
CA LEU A 347 10.89 -15.22 -4.73
C LEU A 347 11.04 -13.86 -5.42
N ALA A 348 10.97 -12.78 -4.65
CA ALA A 348 11.20 -11.44 -5.18
C ALA A 348 12.63 -11.31 -5.72
N ALA A 349 13.62 -11.71 -4.92
CA ALA A 349 15.01 -11.72 -5.36
C ALA A 349 15.23 -12.61 -6.59
N ALA A 350 14.62 -13.80 -6.61
CA ALA A 350 14.67 -14.71 -7.75
C ALA A 350 14.12 -14.07 -9.04
N VAL A 351 12.98 -13.38 -8.97
CA VAL A 351 12.39 -12.71 -10.14
C VAL A 351 13.28 -11.59 -10.64
N VAL A 352 13.87 -10.77 -9.75
CA VAL A 352 14.82 -9.72 -10.16
C VAL A 352 16.02 -10.32 -10.91
N VAL A 353 16.64 -11.36 -10.35
CA VAL A 353 17.79 -12.04 -10.96
C VAL A 353 17.40 -12.69 -12.29
N ASN A 354 16.35 -13.51 -12.30
CA ASN A 354 15.90 -14.24 -13.49
C ASN A 354 15.49 -13.29 -14.62
N SER A 355 14.71 -12.26 -14.32
CA SER A 355 14.28 -11.27 -15.31
C SER A 355 15.45 -10.45 -15.86
N THR A 356 16.45 -10.14 -15.03
CA THR A 356 17.67 -9.47 -15.51
C THR A 356 18.47 -10.39 -16.44
N VAL A 357 18.71 -11.64 -16.05
CA VAL A 357 19.52 -12.60 -16.80
C VAL A 357 18.86 -12.97 -18.14
N LEU A 358 17.54 -13.20 -18.15
CA LEU A 358 16.82 -13.58 -19.37
C LEU A 358 16.77 -12.45 -20.40
N ASN A 359 16.82 -11.20 -19.96
CA ASN A 359 16.83 -10.04 -20.85
C ASN A 359 18.25 -9.52 -21.15
N ALA A 360 19.29 -10.13 -20.58
CA ALA A 360 20.68 -9.71 -20.77
C ALA A 360 21.27 -10.25 -22.08
N LYS A 361 22.00 -9.40 -22.81
CA LYS A 361 22.72 -9.80 -24.03
C LYS A 361 23.91 -10.71 -23.74
N HIS A 362 24.64 -10.44 -22.65
CA HIS A 362 25.83 -11.19 -22.25
C HIS A 362 25.75 -11.64 -20.78
N PRO A 363 24.93 -12.65 -20.44
CA PRO A 363 24.68 -13.06 -19.06
C PRO A 363 25.92 -13.34 -18.21
N SER A 364 27.02 -13.78 -18.83
CA SER A 364 28.29 -14.10 -18.14
C SER A 364 29.03 -12.90 -17.55
N HIS A 365 28.61 -11.67 -17.89
CA HIS A 365 29.18 -10.42 -17.39
C HIS A 365 28.37 -9.79 -16.25
N HIS A 366 27.26 -10.41 -15.84
CA HIS A 366 26.39 -9.89 -14.80
C HIS A 366 26.76 -10.52 -13.45
N VAL A 367 26.87 -9.68 -12.42
CA VAL A 367 27.21 -10.07 -11.05
C VAL A 367 26.13 -9.55 -10.11
N PHE A 368 25.45 -10.43 -9.40
CA PHE A 368 24.41 -10.08 -8.44
C PHE A 368 24.93 -10.20 -7.02
N HIS A 369 24.88 -9.10 -6.27
CA HIS A 369 25.19 -9.08 -4.85
C HIS A 369 23.89 -8.96 -4.05
N ILE A 370 23.48 -10.08 -3.47
CA ILE A 370 22.27 -10.14 -2.65
C ILE A 370 22.68 -9.98 -1.18
N VAL A 371 22.08 -9.03 -0.49
CA VAL A 371 22.21 -8.91 0.97
C VAL A 371 20.87 -9.21 1.61
N THR A 372 20.90 -10.11 2.60
CA THR A 372 19.73 -10.58 3.31
C THR A 372 20.00 -10.60 4.82
N ASP A 373 18.93 -10.71 5.61
CA ASP A 373 19.04 -10.94 7.05
C ASP A 373 19.48 -12.38 7.37
N ARG A 374 19.81 -12.60 8.64
CA ARG A 374 20.23 -13.90 9.20
C ARG A 374 19.22 -15.02 8.96
N LEU A 375 17.92 -14.73 9.08
CA LEU A 375 16.86 -15.74 8.99
C LEU A 375 16.69 -16.22 7.55
N ASN A 376 16.92 -15.35 6.59
CA ASN A 376 16.74 -15.60 5.17
C ASN A 376 18.05 -15.96 4.45
N TYR A 377 19.21 -15.84 5.10
CA TYR A 377 20.51 -16.19 4.53
C TYR A 377 20.60 -17.63 4.00
N ALA A 378 20.38 -18.62 4.86
CA ALA A 378 20.42 -20.03 4.47
C ALA A 378 19.41 -20.37 3.35
N PRO A 379 18.11 -20.00 3.45
CA PRO A 379 17.17 -20.31 2.38
C PRO A 379 17.44 -19.56 1.08
N MET A 380 17.86 -18.29 1.13
CA MET A 380 18.24 -17.51 -0.05
C MET A 380 19.42 -18.17 -0.78
N ARG A 381 20.45 -18.60 -0.03
CA ARG A 381 21.58 -19.35 -0.61
C ARG A 381 21.11 -20.65 -1.25
N MET A 382 20.31 -21.45 -0.55
CA MET A 382 19.82 -22.73 -1.06
C MET A 382 19.01 -22.57 -2.34
N TRP A 383 18.19 -21.52 -2.43
CA TRP A 383 17.43 -21.23 -3.64
C TRP A 383 18.33 -21.07 -4.85
N PHE A 384 19.36 -20.22 -4.77
CA PHE A 384 20.27 -19.96 -5.88
C PHE A 384 21.30 -21.08 -6.12
N LEU A 385 21.57 -21.93 -5.13
CA LEU A 385 22.32 -23.17 -5.33
C LEU A 385 21.50 -24.19 -6.13
N SER A 386 20.19 -24.28 -5.85
CA SER A 386 19.28 -25.20 -6.53
C SER A 386 18.82 -24.68 -7.90
N ASN A 387 18.78 -23.36 -8.06
CA ASN A 387 18.31 -22.65 -9.26
C ASN A 387 19.37 -21.62 -9.68
N PRO A 388 20.52 -22.07 -10.23
CA PRO A 388 21.59 -21.16 -10.62
C PRO A 388 21.12 -20.21 -11.75
N PRO A 389 21.52 -18.92 -11.73
CA PRO A 389 21.05 -17.91 -12.67
C PRO A 389 21.78 -17.98 -14.03
N GLY A 390 21.85 -19.18 -14.62
CA GLY A 390 22.56 -19.44 -15.87
C GLY A 390 24.07 -19.16 -15.75
N LYS A 391 24.59 -18.26 -16.61
CA LYS A 391 26.02 -17.91 -16.65
C LYS A 391 26.39 -16.71 -15.76
N ALA A 392 25.42 -16.05 -15.13
CA ALA A 392 25.68 -14.91 -14.26
C ALA A 392 26.32 -15.36 -12.94
N THR A 393 27.11 -14.48 -12.34
CA THR A 393 27.68 -14.69 -11.01
C THR A 393 26.72 -14.18 -9.95
N ILE A 394 26.62 -14.90 -8.83
CA ILE A 394 25.77 -14.51 -7.70
C ILE A 394 26.50 -14.67 -6.38
N GLU A 395 26.25 -13.72 -5.49
CA GLU A 395 26.69 -13.72 -4.11
C GLU A 395 25.49 -13.46 -3.20
N VAL A 396 25.44 -14.16 -2.06
CA VAL A 396 24.48 -13.89 -1.00
C VAL A 396 25.26 -13.65 0.30
N ARG A 397 25.12 -12.47 0.88
CA ARG A 397 25.77 -12.04 2.13
C ARG A 397 24.75 -11.86 3.24
N ASN A 398 25.14 -12.20 4.47
CA ASN A 398 24.33 -11.91 5.65
C ASN A 398 24.71 -10.52 6.17
N ILE A 399 23.72 -9.70 6.47
CA ILE A 399 23.94 -8.38 7.09
C ILE A 399 24.76 -8.45 8.38
N GLU A 400 24.65 -9.52 9.17
CA GLU A 400 25.42 -9.69 10.41
C GLU A 400 26.93 -9.84 10.18
N GLU A 401 27.36 -10.15 8.96
CA GLU A 401 28.78 -10.21 8.58
C GLU A 401 29.38 -8.80 8.44
N PHE A 402 28.56 -7.75 8.42
CA PHE A 402 29.02 -6.36 8.30
C PHE A 402 29.42 -5.83 9.68
N THR A 403 30.64 -6.13 10.11
CA THR A 403 31.16 -5.72 11.44
C THR A 403 31.21 -4.20 11.63
N TRP A 404 31.34 -3.43 10.55
CA TRP A 404 31.28 -1.97 10.56
C TRP A 404 29.87 -1.42 10.80
N LEU A 405 28.82 -2.20 10.51
CA LEU A 405 27.43 -1.77 10.62
C LEU A 405 26.92 -2.01 12.05
N ASN A 406 27.20 -1.06 12.94
CA ASN A 406 26.78 -1.09 14.34
C ASN A 406 26.24 0.28 14.79
N ALA A 407 25.67 0.36 15.99
CA ALA A 407 25.07 1.59 16.53
C ALA A 407 26.07 2.74 16.75
N SER A 408 27.37 2.45 16.82
CA SER A 408 28.40 3.49 16.90
C SER A 408 28.62 4.18 15.55
N TYR A 409 28.48 3.43 14.45
CA TYR A 409 28.68 3.95 13.10
C TYR A 409 27.37 4.44 12.45
N SER A 410 26.28 3.67 12.55
CA SER A 410 25.02 3.96 11.87
C SER A 410 24.04 4.69 12.78
N PRO A 411 23.66 5.95 12.46
CA PRO A 411 22.64 6.67 13.23
C PRO A 411 21.29 5.96 13.22
N VAL A 412 20.97 5.25 12.13
CA VAL A 412 19.72 4.49 12.02
C VAL A 412 19.72 3.34 13.01
N LEU A 413 20.78 2.51 13.07
CA LEU A 413 20.86 1.44 14.07
C LEU A 413 20.79 1.97 15.49
N LYS A 414 21.49 3.07 15.77
CA LYS A 414 21.43 3.72 17.08
C LYS A 414 20.00 4.13 17.46
N GLN A 415 19.24 4.65 16.50
CA GLN A 415 17.85 5.01 16.73
C GLN A 415 16.97 3.75 16.85
N LEU A 416 17.19 2.71 16.05
CA LEU A 416 16.46 1.42 16.11
C LEU A 416 16.60 0.73 17.48
N GLU A 417 17.76 0.85 18.12
CA GLU A 417 18.02 0.31 19.46
C GLU A 417 17.43 1.15 20.60
N SER A 418 16.94 2.37 20.32
CA SER A 418 16.41 3.26 21.34
C SER A 418 15.04 2.83 21.87
N GLN A 419 14.83 2.96 23.18
CA GLN A 419 13.54 2.64 23.82
C GLN A 419 12.40 3.49 23.28
N SER A 420 12.65 4.76 22.95
CA SER A 420 11.63 5.65 22.35
C SER A 420 11.15 5.13 20.99
N MET A 421 12.04 4.56 20.17
CA MET A 421 11.65 3.98 18.89
C MET A 421 10.90 2.66 19.08
N ILE A 422 11.39 1.79 19.97
CA ILE A 422 10.68 0.55 20.31
C ILE A 422 9.27 0.89 20.80
N ASP A 423 9.12 1.91 21.65
CA ASP A 423 7.83 2.35 22.13
C ASP A 423 6.94 2.93 21.02
N TYR A 424 7.48 3.76 20.13
CA TYR A 424 6.74 4.36 19.02
C TYR A 424 6.13 3.32 18.06
N TYR A 425 6.87 2.25 17.74
CA TYR A 425 6.41 1.22 16.81
C TYR A 425 5.66 0.06 17.49
N PHE A 426 6.01 -0.28 18.73
CA PHE A 426 5.52 -1.50 19.39
C PHE A 426 4.59 -1.25 20.59
N ARG A 427 4.43 -0.02 21.13
CA ARG A 427 3.40 0.23 22.15
C ARG A 427 2.02 0.29 21.53
N THR A 428 1.21 -0.70 21.86
CA THR A 428 -0.24 -0.68 21.70
C THR A 428 -0.86 0.28 22.72
N HIS A 429 -0.90 1.58 22.42
CA HIS A 429 -1.82 2.47 23.15
C HIS A 429 -3.25 1.99 22.90
N ARG A 430 -3.94 1.66 24.01
CA ARG A 430 -5.38 1.36 24.01
C ARG A 430 -6.12 2.58 23.45
N ALA A 431 -7.06 2.30 22.55
CA ALA A 431 -8.21 3.13 22.21
C ALA A 431 -8.01 4.65 22.40
N ASN A 432 -7.44 5.30 21.39
CA ASN A 432 -7.84 6.64 20.98
C ASN A 432 -7.48 6.80 19.49
N SER A 433 -8.28 7.60 18.80
CA SER A 433 -8.33 7.84 17.36
C SER A 433 -7.03 8.44 16.79
N ASP A 434 -5.95 7.68 16.85
CA ASP A 434 -4.67 8.09 16.29
C ASP A 434 -4.74 7.83 14.77
N SER A 435 -4.90 8.90 13.99
CA SER A 435 -4.86 8.89 12.50
C SER A 435 -3.54 8.32 11.95
N ASN A 436 -2.58 8.06 12.84
CA ASN A 436 -1.25 7.59 12.57
C ASN A 436 -1.06 6.07 12.56
N LEU A 437 -2.13 5.25 12.58
CA LEU A 437 -2.00 3.78 12.48
C LEU A 437 -1.20 3.32 11.24
N LYS A 438 -1.31 4.07 10.14
CA LYS A 438 -0.54 3.90 8.89
C LYS A 438 0.98 3.97 9.10
N TYR A 439 1.41 4.74 10.10
CA TYR A 439 2.80 5.11 10.37
C TYR A 439 3.51 4.17 11.36
N ARG A 440 2.80 3.22 11.99
CA ARG A 440 3.40 2.16 12.81
C ARG A 440 3.74 0.91 12.00
N ASN A 441 4.34 1.08 10.82
CA ASN A 441 4.74 -0.05 9.99
C ASN A 441 6.19 -0.47 10.32
N PRO A 442 6.42 -1.66 10.89
CA PRO A 442 7.76 -2.12 11.21
C PRO A 442 8.67 -2.30 9.97
N LYS A 443 8.11 -2.26 8.74
CA LYS A 443 8.91 -2.23 7.50
C LYS A 443 9.86 -1.03 7.42
N TYR A 444 9.47 0.11 8.01
CA TYR A 444 10.32 1.30 8.10
C TYR A 444 11.50 1.12 9.07
N LEU A 445 11.51 0.01 9.83
CA LEU A 445 12.61 -0.38 10.71
C LEU A 445 13.57 -1.36 10.04
N SER A 446 13.27 -1.82 8.80
CA SER A 446 14.16 -2.78 8.15
C SER A 446 15.47 -2.12 7.77
N ILE A 447 16.52 -2.52 8.47
CA ILE A 447 17.89 -2.10 8.20
C ILE A 447 18.33 -2.45 6.77
N LEU A 448 17.77 -3.51 6.15
CA LEU A 448 18.04 -3.90 4.77
C LEU A 448 17.70 -2.76 3.78
N ASN A 449 16.62 -2.02 4.03
CA ASN A 449 16.28 -0.86 3.20
C ASN A 449 17.31 0.27 3.35
N HIS A 450 17.88 0.45 4.54
CA HIS A 450 18.87 1.49 4.79
C HIS A 450 20.27 1.14 4.26
N LEU A 451 20.56 -0.12 3.94
CA LEU A 451 21.84 -0.53 3.34
C LEU A 451 22.13 0.17 2.01
N ARG A 452 21.10 0.66 1.30
CA ARG A 452 21.28 1.43 0.05
C ARG A 452 22.10 2.71 0.24
N PHE A 453 22.19 3.21 1.47
CA PHE A 453 23.02 4.36 1.83
C PHE A 453 24.45 3.99 2.23
N TYR A 454 24.82 2.71 2.13
CA TYR A 454 26.14 2.20 2.49
C TYR A 454 26.78 1.38 1.36
N LEU A 455 26.36 1.62 0.12
CA LEU A 455 26.88 0.89 -1.05
C LEU A 455 28.42 0.97 -1.16
N PRO A 456 29.08 2.12 -0.93
CA PRO A 456 30.55 2.17 -0.98
C PRO A 456 31.23 1.38 0.14
N GLU A 457 30.62 1.26 1.32
CA GLU A 457 31.14 0.48 2.45
C GLU A 457 30.96 -1.02 2.21
N ILE A 458 29.89 -1.42 1.51
CA ILE A 458 29.65 -2.82 1.14
C ILE A 458 30.55 -3.25 -0.03
N TYR A 459 30.76 -2.34 -1.01
CA TYR A 459 31.50 -2.59 -2.25
C TYR A 459 32.62 -1.55 -2.49
N PRO A 460 33.70 -1.58 -1.70
CA PRO A 460 34.76 -0.56 -1.77
C PRO A 460 35.54 -0.56 -3.10
N ASN A 461 35.65 -1.71 -3.75
CA ASN A 461 36.43 -1.91 -4.98
C ASN A 461 35.69 -1.50 -6.26
N LEU A 462 34.37 -1.30 -6.19
CA LEU A 462 33.56 -0.98 -7.35
C LEU A 462 33.45 0.54 -7.56
N HIS A 463 33.43 0.96 -8.83
CA HIS A 463 33.24 2.37 -9.22
C HIS A 463 31.80 2.73 -9.55
N LYS A 464 31.03 1.79 -10.11
CA LYS A 464 29.64 2.02 -10.50
C LYS A 464 28.83 0.76 -10.23
N ILE A 465 27.61 0.92 -9.72
CA ILE A 465 26.72 -0.19 -9.38
C ILE A 465 25.27 0.18 -9.71
N VAL A 466 24.46 -0.80 -10.12
CA VAL A 466 23.01 -0.62 -10.28
C VAL A 466 22.30 -1.23 -9.08
N PHE A 467 21.50 -0.42 -8.39
CA PHE A 467 20.66 -0.89 -7.31
C PHE A 467 19.28 -1.26 -7.85
N LEU A 468 18.77 -2.43 -7.45
CA LEU A 468 17.45 -2.94 -7.79
C LEU A 468 16.68 -3.27 -6.51
N ASP A 469 15.48 -2.72 -6.34
CA ASP A 469 14.57 -3.18 -5.27
C ASP A 469 14.05 -4.59 -5.61
N ASP A 470 13.55 -5.33 -4.62
CA ASP A 470 13.17 -6.73 -4.80
C ASP A 470 11.82 -6.93 -5.52
N ASP A 471 11.03 -5.86 -5.64
CA ASP A 471 9.72 -5.82 -6.26
C ASP A 471 9.75 -5.19 -7.66
N VAL A 472 10.87 -5.34 -8.37
CA VAL A 472 11.00 -4.94 -9.77
C VAL A 472 11.06 -6.14 -10.70
N VAL A 473 10.71 -5.91 -11.96
CA VAL A 473 10.89 -6.86 -13.06
C VAL A 473 11.64 -6.15 -14.18
N ILE A 474 12.71 -6.77 -14.64
CA ILE A 474 13.53 -6.27 -15.74
C ILE A 474 12.93 -6.80 -17.04
N LYS A 475 12.72 -5.90 -17.99
CA LYS A 475 12.13 -6.18 -19.31
C LYS A 475 13.09 -5.98 -20.47
N LYS A 476 14.24 -5.35 -20.23
CA LYS A 476 15.25 -5.02 -21.25
C LYS A 476 16.65 -5.11 -20.66
N ASP A 477 17.63 -5.30 -21.53
CA ASP A 477 19.04 -5.27 -21.18
C ASP A 477 19.42 -3.94 -20.51
N LEU A 478 20.06 -4.01 -19.34
CA LEU A 478 20.42 -2.85 -18.51
C LEU A 478 21.87 -2.38 -18.72
N THR A 479 22.65 -3.03 -19.59
CA THR A 479 24.10 -2.81 -19.66
C THR A 479 24.47 -1.37 -20.06
N SER A 480 23.63 -0.71 -20.86
CA SER A 480 23.86 0.68 -21.27
C SER A 480 23.78 1.69 -20.11
N LEU A 481 23.26 1.32 -18.94
CA LEU A 481 23.33 2.15 -17.72
C LEU A 481 24.78 2.43 -17.30
N TRP A 482 25.70 1.50 -17.51
CA TRP A 482 27.10 1.69 -17.14
C TRP A 482 27.82 2.70 -18.03
N SER A 483 27.38 2.84 -19.28
CA SER A 483 27.93 3.77 -20.26
C SER A 483 27.40 5.20 -20.12
N ILE A 484 26.45 5.45 -19.21
CA ILE A 484 25.92 6.79 -18.95
C ILE A 484 27.02 7.66 -18.33
N ASP A 485 27.26 8.82 -18.94
CA ASP A 485 28.04 9.90 -18.34
C ASP A 485 27.25 10.52 -17.19
N MET A 486 27.76 10.35 -15.97
CA MET A 486 27.13 10.80 -14.75
C MET A 486 27.27 12.31 -14.55
N LYS A 487 28.07 13.03 -15.34
CA LYS A 487 28.26 14.49 -15.25
C LYS A 487 28.62 14.98 -13.83
N GLY A 488 29.43 14.20 -13.12
CA GLY A 488 29.80 14.46 -11.72
C GLY A 488 28.67 14.30 -10.70
N LYS A 489 27.52 13.73 -11.10
CA LYS A 489 26.41 13.36 -10.21
C LYS A 489 26.65 11.96 -9.62
N VAL A 490 26.12 11.73 -8.43
CA VAL A 490 26.34 10.50 -7.67
C VAL A 490 25.32 9.43 -8.04
N ILE A 491 24.08 9.82 -8.36
CA ILE A 491 22.96 8.90 -8.60
C ILE A 491 22.22 9.25 -9.89
N GLY A 492 21.98 8.25 -10.73
CA GLY A 492 21.07 8.29 -11.87
C GLY A 492 19.69 7.82 -11.45
N VAL A 493 18.67 8.65 -11.67
CA VAL A 493 17.30 8.44 -11.16
C VAL A 493 16.26 8.72 -12.23
N VAL A 494 15.12 8.03 -12.19
CA VAL A 494 13.94 8.45 -12.96
C VAL A 494 13.08 9.36 -12.09
N GLU A 495 12.86 10.56 -12.58
CA GLU A 495 12.01 11.56 -11.95
C GLU A 495 10.53 11.16 -12.03
N THR A 496 9.81 11.37 -10.92
CA THR A 496 8.42 10.95 -10.74
C THR A 496 7.42 12.11 -10.72
N CYS A 497 7.89 13.35 -10.87
CA CYS A 497 6.99 14.49 -11.02
C CYS A 497 6.18 14.38 -12.33
N GLY A 498 4.86 14.53 -12.20
CA GLY A 498 3.85 14.41 -13.26
C GLY A 498 2.48 14.88 -12.75
N GLU A 499 1.39 14.47 -13.40
CA GLU A 499 -0.01 14.88 -13.11
C GLU A 499 -0.42 14.76 -11.63
N SER A 500 0.27 13.90 -10.90
CA SER A 500 -0.07 13.51 -9.55
C SER A 500 1.00 13.90 -8.50
N PHE A 501 1.79 14.93 -8.82
CA PHE A 501 2.67 15.76 -7.97
C PHE A 501 3.47 15.04 -6.85
N HIS A 502 4.48 14.25 -7.23
CA HIS A 502 5.53 13.75 -6.32
C HIS A 502 6.66 14.78 -6.14
N ARG A 503 6.39 15.90 -5.47
CA ARG A 503 7.40 16.94 -5.17
C ARG A 503 7.89 16.84 -3.72
N PHE A 504 8.96 17.57 -3.40
CA PHE A 504 9.61 17.51 -2.08
C PHE A 504 8.65 17.87 -0.93
N ASP A 505 7.73 18.80 -1.14
CA ASP A 505 6.70 19.21 -0.18
C ASP A 505 5.77 18.08 0.30
N ARG A 506 5.61 17.02 -0.49
CA ARG A 506 4.85 15.82 -0.09
C ARG A 506 5.63 14.89 0.85
N TYR A 507 6.94 15.04 0.92
CA TYR A 507 7.83 14.11 1.63
C TYR A 507 8.52 14.75 2.84
N LEU A 508 8.79 16.06 2.78
CA LEU A 508 9.54 16.81 3.78
C LEU A 508 8.64 17.84 4.47
N ASN A 509 8.96 18.14 5.72
CA ASN A 509 8.24 19.13 6.50
C ASN A 509 8.76 20.56 6.20
N PHE A 510 8.16 21.24 5.22
CA PHE A 510 8.47 22.63 4.89
C PHE A 510 7.92 23.66 5.89
N SER A 511 7.32 23.24 7.02
CA SER A 511 7.14 24.14 8.16
C SER A 511 8.38 24.19 9.06
N ASN A 512 9.35 23.28 8.89
CA ASN A 512 10.59 23.28 9.65
C ASN A 512 11.65 24.19 9.00
N PRO A 513 12.25 25.15 9.75
CA PRO A 513 13.25 26.07 9.20
C PRO A 513 14.48 25.40 8.57
N VAL A 514 14.87 24.23 9.07
CA VAL A 514 16.02 23.48 8.53
C VAL A 514 15.71 22.97 7.13
N ILE A 515 14.48 22.54 6.85
CA ILE A 515 14.08 22.08 5.51
C ILE A 515 13.96 23.25 4.55
N VAL A 516 13.21 24.30 4.91
CA VAL A 516 12.95 25.47 4.05
C VAL A 516 14.24 26.16 3.62
N LYS A 517 15.23 26.24 4.51
CA LYS A 517 16.51 26.88 4.22
C LYS A 517 17.37 26.10 3.21
N ASN A 518 17.22 24.78 3.12
CA ASN A 518 18.13 23.91 2.36
C ASN A 518 17.53 23.35 1.07
N PHE A 519 16.20 23.29 0.95
CA PHE A 519 15.52 22.59 -0.14
C PHE A 519 14.44 23.44 -0.78
N ASP A 520 14.15 23.16 -2.05
CA ASP A 520 13.02 23.74 -2.77
C ASP A 520 11.77 22.85 -2.59
N PRO A 521 10.63 23.36 -2.08
CA PRO A 521 9.39 22.58 -1.97
C PRO A 521 8.89 22.05 -3.31
N HIS A 522 9.18 22.76 -4.40
CA HIS A 522 8.74 22.39 -5.74
C HIS A 522 9.72 21.49 -6.47
N ALA A 523 10.84 21.11 -5.86
CA ALA A 523 11.77 20.16 -6.43
C ALA A 523 11.09 18.84 -6.82
N CYS A 524 11.50 18.29 -7.97
CA CYS A 524 10.98 17.02 -8.44
C CYS A 524 11.50 15.87 -7.58
N GLY A 525 10.59 15.05 -7.06
CA GLY A 525 10.93 13.78 -6.42
C GLY A 525 11.23 12.70 -7.45
N TRP A 526 12.04 11.73 -7.05
CA TRP A 526 12.31 10.50 -7.77
C TRP A 526 12.00 9.31 -6.87
N ALA A 527 12.16 8.09 -7.36
CA ALA A 527 11.93 6.89 -6.56
C ALA A 527 13.14 5.97 -6.58
N PHE A 528 13.32 5.25 -5.48
CA PHE A 528 14.20 4.08 -5.49
C PHE A 528 13.56 2.93 -6.27
N GLY A 529 14.39 1.98 -6.69
CA GLY A 529 13.96 0.69 -7.25
C GLY A 529 14.72 0.29 -8.50
N MET A 530 15.18 1.28 -9.26
CA MET A 530 16.23 1.13 -10.25
C MET A 530 17.02 2.42 -10.26
N ASN A 531 18.24 2.37 -9.73
CA ASN A 531 19.11 3.54 -9.62
C ASN A 531 20.53 3.15 -9.99
N VAL A 532 21.23 4.03 -10.71
CA VAL A 532 22.66 3.86 -11.01
C VAL A 532 23.45 4.70 -10.03
N PHE A 533 24.42 4.12 -9.34
CA PHE A 533 25.27 4.83 -8.40
C PHE A 533 26.70 4.87 -8.90
N ASP A 534 27.27 6.08 -8.94
CA ASP A 534 28.71 6.29 -9.07
C ASP A 534 29.33 6.25 -7.67
N LEU A 535 29.91 5.12 -7.31
CA LEU A 535 30.51 4.88 -6.01
C LEU A 535 31.84 5.62 -5.83
N ALA A 536 32.55 5.90 -6.92
CA ALA A 536 33.77 6.71 -6.86
C ALA A 536 33.42 8.15 -6.48
N GLU A 537 32.42 8.73 -7.14
CA GLU A 537 31.94 10.08 -6.85
C GLU A 537 31.23 10.17 -5.50
N TRP A 538 30.51 9.11 -5.10
CA TRP A 538 29.93 8.99 -3.76
C TRP A 538 31.01 9.13 -2.68
N ARG A 539 32.12 8.38 -2.80
CA ARG A 539 33.24 8.45 -1.86
C ARG A 539 33.90 9.83 -1.89
N ARG A 540 34.15 10.40 -3.07
CA ARG A 540 34.76 11.73 -3.22
C ARG A 540 33.95 12.84 -2.52
N GLN A 541 32.62 12.74 -2.57
CA GLN A 541 31.72 13.71 -1.96
C GLN A 541 31.27 13.35 -0.52
N ASN A 542 31.75 12.23 0.05
CA ASN A 542 31.37 11.73 1.38
C ASN A 542 29.85 11.65 1.61
N ILE A 543 29.11 11.10 0.64
CA ILE A 543 27.63 11.10 0.70
C ILE A 543 27.08 10.31 1.90
N THR A 544 27.77 9.26 2.35
CA THR A 544 27.38 8.50 3.55
C THR A 544 27.33 9.40 4.81
N GLU A 545 28.27 10.36 4.95
CA GLU A 545 28.28 11.28 6.10
C GLU A 545 27.17 12.34 6.00
N ILE A 546 26.82 12.77 4.78
CA ILE A 546 25.66 13.65 4.55
C ILE A 546 24.39 12.94 5.01
N TYR A 547 24.23 11.68 4.61
CA TYR A 547 23.12 10.84 5.06
C TYR A 547 23.10 10.70 6.60
N HIS A 548 24.25 10.44 7.23
CA HIS A 548 24.33 10.35 8.69
C HIS A 548 23.92 11.64 9.38
N SER A 549 24.38 12.79 8.86
CA SER A 549 24.05 14.11 9.39
C SER A 549 22.54 14.35 9.38
N TRP A 550 21.88 14.07 8.26
CA TRP A 550 20.42 14.19 8.16
C TRP A 550 19.68 13.25 9.10
N GLN A 551 20.11 11.99 9.21
CA GLN A 551 19.50 11.05 10.14
C GLN A 551 19.66 11.49 11.59
N LYS A 552 20.82 12.03 11.97
CA LYS A 552 21.05 12.59 13.32
C LYS A 552 20.14 13.79 13.59
N LEU A 553 19.90 14.65 12.59
CA LEU A 553 18.99 15.80 12.72
C LEU A 553 17.51 15.41 12.81
N ASN A 554 17.10 14.31 12.20
CA ASN A 554 15.71 13.84 12.21
C ASN A 554 15.42 12.79 13.30
N GLN A 555 16.15 12.80 14.42
CA GLN A 555 15.93 11.87 15.53
C GLN A 555 14.52 11.97 16.14
N ASP A 556 13.94 13.17 16.13
CA ASP A 556 12.60 13.49 16.60
C ASP A 556 11.50 13.30 15.55
N ARG A 557 11.87 12.96 14.31
CA ARG A 557 10.99 12.79 13.14
C ARG A 557 10.25 14.07 12.72
N LEU A 558 10.78 15.24 13.05
CA LEU A 558 10.17 16.53 12.68
C LEU A 558 10.52 16.99 11.26
N LEU A 559 11.60 16.49 10.65
CA LEU A 559 12.01 16.86 9.28
C LEU A 559 11.27 16.02 8.23
N TRP A 560 11.13 14.72 8.49
CA TRP A 560 10.23 13.81 7.77
C TRP A 560 9.79 12.70 8.71
N LYS A 561 8.63 12.11 8.44
CA LYS A 561 8.03 11.15 9.36
C LYS A 561 8.73 9.79 9.27
N LEU A 562 8.74 9.21 8.07
CA LEU A 562 9.07 7.80 7.87
C LEU A 562 9.67 7.57 6.49
N GLY A 563 10.37 6.44 6.39
CA GLY A 563 10.84 5.97 5.11
C GLY A 563 12.29 6.22 4.79
N THR A 564 12.68 5.63 3.68
CA THR A 564 13.98 5.74 3.04
C THR A 564 13.96 6.69 1.85
N LEU A 565 12.78 6.93 1.24
CA LEU A 565 12.70 7.90 0.15
C LEU A 565 13.00 9.34 0.60
N PRO A 566 12.35 9.91 1.65
CA PRO A 566 12.67 11.26 2.10
C PRO A 566 14.16 11.47 2.44
N PRO A 567 14.84 10.58 3.21
CA PRO A 567 16.28 10.74 3.43
C PRO A 567 17.10 10.54 2.14
N GLY A 568 16.61 9.77 1.16
CA GLY A 568 17.19 9.71 -0.19
C GLY A 568 17.16 11.06 -0.90
N LEU A 569 15.99 11.69 -0.97
CA LEU A 569 15.79 12.97 -1.65
C LEU A 569 16.71 14.07 -1.10
N ILE A 570 16.83 14.17 0.23
CA ILE A 570 17.67 15.20 0.87
C ILE A 570 19.17 14.87 0.79
N THR A 571 19.55 13.59 0.90
CA THR A 571 20.96 13.17 0.85
C THR A 571 21.56 13.42 -0.52
N PHE A 572 20.79 13.13 -1.58
CA PHE A 572 21.21 13.28 -2.96
C PHE A 572 20.76 14.61 -3.59
N TRP A 573 20.36 15.60 -2.79
CA TRP A 573 19.99 16.92 -3.29
C TRP A 573 21.12 17.55 -4.12
N ASN A 574 20.79 18.00 -5.34
CA ASN A 574 21.72 18.48 -6.36
C ASN A 574 22.83 17.48 -6.78
N LYS A 575 22.67 16.19 -6.47
CA LYS A 575 23.61 15.09 -6.80
C LYS A 575 22.99 14.03 -7.70
N THR A 576 21.82 14.32 -8.26
CA THR A 576 21.04 13.46 -9.14
C THR A 576 21.27 13.79 -10.62
N LEU A 577 21.27 12.75 -11.46
CA LEU A 577 21.16 12.83 -12.90
C LEU A 577 19.80 12.26 -13.32
N PRO A 578 18.91 13.05 -13.94
CA PRO A 578 17.62 12.54 -14.42
C PRO A 578 17.83 11.62 -15.64
N LEU A 579 17.27 10.43 -15.55
CA LEU A 579 17.24 9.41 -16.60
C LEU A 579 15.89 9.46 -17.34
N ASN A 580 15.87 8.94 -18.57
CA ASN A 580 14.64 8.83 -19.35
C ASN A 580 13.58 7.98 -18.60
N ARG A 581 12.32 8.41 -18.64
CA ARG A 581 11.18 7.71 -18.01
C ARG A 581 11.04 6.25 -18.44
N SER A 582 11.50 5.89 -19.63
CA SER A 582 11.48 4.49 -20.10
C SER A 582 12.39 3.57 -19.30
N TRP A 583 13.31 4.09 -18.48
CA TRP A 583 14.17 3.25 -17.66
C TRP A 583 13.43 2.59 -16.48
N HIS A 584 12.46 3.28 -15.89
CA HIS A 584 11.81 2.84 -14.66
C HIS A 584 10.36 3.32 -14.61
N VAL A 585 9.42 2.39 -14.74
CA VAL A 585 7.97 2.66 -14.66
C VAL A 585 7.43 2.13 -13.33
N LEU A 586 6.78 3.01 -12.59
CA LEU A 586 6.24 2.76 -11.26
C LEU A 586 4.72 2.59 -11.27
N GLY A 587 4.18 2.12 -10.14
CA GLY A 587 2.76 2.12 -9.83
C GLY A 587 2.09 0.75 -9.93
N LEU A 588 2.80 -0.31 -10.32
CA LEU A 588 2.17 -1.63 -10.51
C LEU A 588 1.69 -2.26 -9.19
N GLY A 589 2.11 -1.72 -8.04
CA GLY A 589 1.68 -2.16 -6.70
C GLY A 589 0.58 -1.30 -6.06
N TYR A 590 -0.02 -0.34 -6.78
CA TYR A 590 -1.17 0.43 -6.29
C TYR A 590 -2.05 1.09 -7.37
N ASN A 591 -1.54 1.35 -8.57
CA ASN A 591 -2.23 2.09 -9.62
C ASN A 591 -2.70 1.13 -10.75
N PRO A 592 -4.01 0.80 -10.84
CA PRO A 592 -4.52 -0.07 -11.90
C PRO A 592 -4.49 0.57 -13.30
N HIS A 593 -4.31 1.89 -13.38
CA HIS A 593 -4.35 2.68 -14.61
C HIS A 593 -2.99 2.87 -15.28
N VAL A 594 -1.92 2.24 -14.80
CA VAL A 594 -0.63 2.26 -15.51
C VAL A 594 -0.84 1.74 -16.94
N SER A 595 -0.37 2.53 -17.90
CA SER A 595 -0.52 2.33 -19.34
C SER A 595 0.27 1.10 -19.82
N SER A 596 -0.38 0.25 -20.61
CA SER A 596 0.27 -0.91 -21.24
C SER A 596 1.45 -0.48 -22.14
N ARG A 597 1.31 0.63 -22.85
CA ARG A 597 2.35 1.19 -23.71
C ARG A 597 3.60 1.57 -22.92
N ASP A 598 3.41 2.14 -21.73
CA ASP A 598 4.53 2.56 -20.88
C ASP A 598 5.21 1.32 -20.29
N ILE A 599 4.43 0.32 -19.88
CA ILE A 599 4.94 -1.00 -19.44
C ILE A 599 5.74 -1.71 -20.54
N GLU A 600 5.28 -1.67 -21.80
CA GLU A 600 5.98 -2.26 -22.95
C GLU A 600 7.31 -1.56 -23.26
N ARG A 601 7.34 -0.23 -23.13
CA ARG A 601 8.53 0.57 -23.39
C ARG A 601 9.54 0.56 -22.24
N ALA A 602 9.10 0.25 -21.03
CA ALA A 602 9.92 0.22 -19.83
C ALA A 602 11.09 -0.78 -19.93
N ALA A 603 12.25 -0.40 -19.40
CA ALA A 603 13.34 -1.32 -19.10
C ALA A 603 13.14 -2.03 -17.76
N VAL A 604 12.60 -1.32 -16.77
CA VAL A 604 12.24 -1.86 -15.46
C VAL A 604 10.83 -1.43 -15.08
N ILE A 605 10.00 -2.37 -14.66
CA ILE A 605 8.68 -2.12 -14.07
C ILE A 605 8.71 -2.41 -12.58
N HIS A 606 8.03 -1.57 -11.78
CA HIS A 606 8.14 -1.58 -10.33
C HIS A 606 6.76 -1.75 -9.68
N TYR A 607 6.65 -2.77 -8.84
CA TYR A 607 5.47 -3.05 -8.02
C TYR A 607 5.50 -2.28 -6.69
N ASN A 608 5.97 -1.03 -6.71
CA ASN A 608 5.97 -0.16 -5.53
C ASN A 608 4.53 0.01 -5.02
N GLY A 609 4.36 0.03 -3.69
CA GLY A 609 3.06 -0.02 -3.04
C GLY A 609 2.80 -1.34 -2.30
N ASN A 610 1.57 -1.52 -1.83
CA ASN A 610 1.21 -2.65 -0.96
C ASN A 610 0.69 -3.88 -1.72
N MET A 611 0.18 -3.70 -2.95
CA MET A 611 -0.44 -4.76 -3.75
C MET A 611 0.61 -5.53 -4.55
N LYS A 612 1.47 -6.27 -3.83
CA LYS A 612 2.57 -7.04 -4.42
C LYS A 612 2.06 -8.26 -5.21
N PRO A 613 2.75 -8.67 -6.30
CA PRO A 613 2.26 -9.72 -7.18
C PRO A 613 2.21 -11.12 -6.53
N TRP A 614 3.06 -11.37 -5.51
CA TRP A 614 3.05 -12.59 -4.70
C TRP A 614 2.04 -12.59 -3.54
N LEU A 615 1.18 -11.58 -3.45
CA LEU A 615 0.12 -11.50 -2.44
C LEU A 615 -1.26 -11.58 -3.10
N GLU A 616 -2.24 -12.11 -2.37
CA GLU A 616 -3.64 -12.21 -2.82
C GLU A 616 -4.26 -10.85 -3.16
N ILE A 617 -3.79 -9.79 -2.50
CA ILE A 617 -4.22 -8.40 -2.75
C ILE A 617 -3.51 -7.76 -3.97
N GLY A 618 -2.57 -8.46 -4.62
CA GLY A 618 -1.88 -7.98 -5.80
C GLY A 618 -2.83 -7.74 -6.98
N LEU A 619 -2.57 -6.70 -7.78
CA LEU A 619 -3.40 -6.33 -8.93
C LEU A 619 -3.36 -7.43 -10.02
N PRO A 620 -4.48 -8.11 -10.32
CA PRO A 620 -4.49 -9.24 -11.26
C PRO A 620 -3.96 -8.88 -12.65
N LYS A 621 -4.26 -7.66 -13.14
CA LYS A 621 -3.79 -7.12 -14.43
C LYS A 621 -2.26 -7.21 -14.60
N PHE A 622 -1.50 -7.08 -13.52
CA PHE A 622 -0.04 -6.98 -13.58
C PHE A 622 0.67 -8.24 -13.08
N ARG A 623 -0.04 -9.26 -12.58
CA ARG A 623 0.58 -10.47 -12.00
C ARG A 623 1.44 -11.22 -13.01
N ASN A 624 0.97 -11.33 -14.26
CA ASN A 624 1.64 -12.11 -15.30
C ASN A 624 3.05 -11.62 -15.63
N TYR A 625 3.34 -10.32 -15.48
CA TYR A 625 4.70 -9.82 -15.72
C TYR A 625 5.70 -10.29 -14.66
N TRP A 626 5.23 -10.66 -13.47
CA TRP A 626 6.07 -11.18 -12.39
C TRP A 626 6.12 -12.71 -12.40
N SER A 627 4.97 -13.37 -12.54
CA SER A 627 4.89 -14.85 -12.51
C SER A 627 5.61 -15.51 -13.68
N ALA A 628 5.77 -14.83 -14.82
CA ALA A 628 6.52 -15.34 -15.98
C ALA A 628 8.00 -15.68 -15.69
N TYR A 629 8.57 -15.20 -14.58
CA TYR A 629 9.97 -15.38 -14.21
C TYR A 629 10.19 -16.40 -13.09
N LEU A 630 9.14 -17.11 -12.69
CA LEU A 630 9.21 -18.23 -11.76
C LEU A 630 8.86 -19.54 -12.46
N ASP A 631 9.66 -20.56 -12.21
CA ASP A 631 9.35 -21.92 -12.58
C ASP A 631 8.48 -22.57 -11.48
N TYR A 632 7.16 -22.58 -11.68
CA TYR A 632 6.22 -23.20 -10.75
C TYR A 632 6.27 -24.73 -10.73
N ASP A 633 7.04 -25.35 -11.64
CA ASP A 633 7.28 -26.79 -11.61
C ASP A 633 8.40 -27.19 -10.64
N GLN A 634 9.12 -26.20 -10.12
CA GLN A 634 10.18 -26.35 -9.14
C GLN A 634 9.65 -27.04 -7.85
N PRO A 635 10.33 -28.08 -7.33
CA PRO A 635 9.83 -28.91 -6.22
C PRO A 635 9.45 -28.14 -4.95
N PHE A 636 10.27 -27.18 -4.51
CA PHE A 636 9.99 -26.38 -3.31
C PHE A 636 8.73 -25.53 -3.46
N LEU A 637 8.44 -25.00 -4.66
CA LEU A 637 7.22 -24.24 -4.91
C LEU A 637 5.98 -25.12 -4.86
N ARG A 638 6.02 -26.28 -5.53
CA ARG A 638 4.92 -27.25 -5.54
C ARG A 638 4.61 -27.79 -4.15
N GLU A 639 5.63 -28.22 -3.41
CA GLU A 639 5.47 -28.74 -2.04
C GLU A 639 4.90 -27.70 -1.07
N CYS A 640 5.21 -26.43 -1.29
CA CYS A 640 4.68 -25.33 -0.49
C CYS A 640 3.36 -24.76 -1.03
N ASN A 641 2.73 -25.39 -2.03
CA ASN A 641 1.49 -24.92 -2.67
C ASN A 641 1.56 -23.47 -3.16
N ILE A 642 2.71 -23.08 -3.71
CA ILE A 642 2.90 -21.78 -4.36
C ILE A 642 2.57 -21.98 -5.85
N ASN A 643 1.48 -21.36 -6.28
CA ASN A 643 0.92 -21.49 -7.63
C ASN A 643 0.90 -20.12 -8.33
N PRO A 644 0.83 -20.09 -9.69
CA PRO A 644 0.82 -18.86 -10.48
C PRO A 644 -0.37 -17.93 -10.22
#